data_AF-A0A7C2QJR1-F1
#
_entry.id   AF-A0A7C2QJR1-F1
#
_cell.length_a   1.000
_cell.length_b   1.000
_cell.length_c   1.000
_cell.angle_alpha   90.00
_cell.angle_beta   90.00
_cell.angle_gamma   90.00
#
_symmetry.space_group_name_H-M   'P 1'
#
loop_
_entity.id
_entity.type
_entity.pdbx_description
1 polymer ?
#
loop_
_entity_poly.entity_id
_entity_poly.type
_entity_poly.pdbx_seq_one_letter_code
_entity_poly.pdbx_strand_id
1 'polypeptide(L)'
;MPKNSGRRAALIALLIAASALGWTPARFAGAAPIPPEQQNWKWEPYGPRVDEILMPVILDYDARLMAFKKGDLDTCYIQPTRVAEVKDDPNIYILTYQTFNLQFLGINCQQYPWNYTAVRKAVAHLIDRDWIIRNIFNGFGVPVETAIPPAFGDWYNPNVPTYPYSRELAKKELLDAGFTYDEKSGKWYDPSGRPLGDIIIQVPPQEQAPWLFQEAQRIAEEGKSIGLPIKIEAIEFQALVSQIYSRTFKSFILYLGWNRVPTLAYELFRTGGSWNFWGISDPELDKLLAEFYFTTNLTKAKEALWKAQEKVAEILPYIPIYSGIANVGFRTDIAGVVLNKPVGGQSYLTTLNVFHIGTPFGGAYRTPLGSDPRTLNPFTAITGDEWAVMNNILETLFIAHPDQVSSDLPWLAKSWTMEEVEMGGSKVTKITFRLNDNVTWQDGVKFTARDVNFTWWFIKINKPTQQYAAVFEKMIKTEVPDDYTITVYVNGTSWTYLYDLNVAIVPAHIWGNESLLKQYGGWEKWDPSKVPHPTKKGLTCLIGTGPFIFADRKPGEYILLRWYPNYWKRHPSKTISLEYSVSATSLYEGEPLQVTVKVKDYTGNPLANATVSIALTKDGSVVKSVAASPAGAGTYTASIDTSGISGDVGISIKASASIAGGTFEKTATAPVSVKPAWQRYLPYIAVGAIAAIAAIAAALYAARKKKTKAAEEAAGDQQPSAQ
;
A
#
# COMPACT_ATOMS: atom_id res chain seq x y z
N MET A 1 12.09 30.64 27.00
CA MET A 1 11.49 31.38 25.87
C MET A 1 10.53 30.46 25.10
N PRO A 2 9.20 30.49 25.35
CA PRO A 2 8.27 29.55 24.70
C PRO A 2 7.05 30.25 24.05
N LYS A 3 7.26 31.14 23.08
CA LYS A 3 6.15 31.78 22.33
C LYS A 3 6.18 31.59 20.80
N ASN A 4 7.21 30.93 20.24
CA ASN A 4 7.37 30.78 18.78
C ASN A 4 7.07 29.38 18.20
N SER A 5 6.85 28.35 19.03
CA SER A 5 6.54 26.99 18.54
C SER A 5 5.10 26.86 18.02
N GLY A 6 4.13 27.49 18.69
CA GLY A 6 2.71 27.42 18.31
C GLY A 6 2.38 28.13 16.99
N ARG A 7 3.05 29.26 16.69
CA ARG A 7 2.85 29.98 15.42
C ARG A 7 3.47 29.25 14.22
N ARG A 8 4.58 28.52 14.40
CA ARG A 8 5.19 27.70 13.34
C ARG A 8 4.39 26.43 13.05
N ALA A 9 3.87 25.76 14.08
CA ALA A 9 2.98 24.62 13.90
C ALA A 9 1.65 25.01 13.19
N ALA A 10 1.09 26.17 13.55
CA ALA A 10 -0.10 26.71 12.89
C ALA A 10 0.17 27.14 11.43
N LEU A 11 1.33 27.73 11.13
CA LEU A 11 1.72 28.08 9.75
C LEU A 11 1.94 26.83 8.88
N ILE A 12 2.58 25.79 9.43
CA ILE A 12 2.79 24.51 8.74
C ILE A 12 1.45 23.84 8.46
N ALA A 13 0.52 23.83 9.43
CA ALA A 13 -0.83 23.29 9.23
C ALA A 13 -1.66 24.09 8.20
N LEU A 14 -1.54 25.43 8.19
CA LEU A 14 -2.20 26.29 7.20
C LEU A 14 -1.58 26.17 5.80
N LEU A 15 -0.27 25.94 5.68
CA LEU A 15 0.40 25.70 4.40
C LEU A 15 0.09 24.31 3.83
N ILE A 16 -0.07 23.29 4.69
CA ILE A 16 -0.58 21.96 4.29
C ILE A 16 -2.05 22.05 3.86
N ALA A 17 -2.86 22.88 4.52
CA ALA A 17 -4.26 23.11 4.13
C ALA A 17 -4.36 23.91 2.81
N ALA A 18 -3.47 24.89 2.58
CA ALA A 18 -3.44 25.68 1.35
C ALA A 18 -2.94 24.86 0.14
N SER A 19 -1.99 23.94 0.33
CA SER A 19 -1.59 23.00 -0.74
C SER A 19 -2.66 21.93 -1.02
N ALA A 20 -3.47 21.57 -0.03
CA ALA A 20 -4.63 20.69 -0.22
C ALA A 20 -5.82 21.37 -0.94
N LEU A 21 -5.92 22.70 -0.90
CA LEU A 21 -7.01 23.47 -1.52
C LEU A 21 -6.68 23.99 -2.93
N GLY A 22 -5.40 24.16 -3.27
CA GLY A 22 -4.98 24.76 -4.55
C GLY A 22 -4.75 23.80 -5.72
N TRP A 23 -4.60 22.50 -5.46
CA TRP A 23 -4.27 21.49 -6.48
C TRP A 23 -5.11 20.24 -6.25
N THR A 24 -6.42 20.37 -6.38
CA THR A 24 -7.15 19.20 -6.89
C THR A 24 -6.75 19.10 -8.36
N PRO A 25 -6.07 18.03 -8.82
CA PRO A 25 -5.97 17.81 -10.26
C PRO A 25 -7.38 17.93 -10.78
N ALA A 26 -7.60 18.77 -11.80
CA ALA A 26 -8.90 18.91 -12.41
C ALA A 26 -9.45 17.50 -12.57
N ARG A 27 -10.53 17.17 -11.85
CA ARG A 27 -11.21 15.89 -12.01
C ARG A 27 -11.55 15.85 -13.48
N PHE A 28 -10.82 15.06 -14.27
CA PHE A 28 -11.12 14.90 -15.67
C PHE A 28 -12.56 14.40 -15.74
N ALA A 29 -13.43 15.25 -16.26
CA ALA A 29 -14.81 14.89 -16.53
C ALA A 29 -14.77 13.80 -17.60
N GLY A 30 -15.15 12.57 -17.23
CA GLY A 30 -15.49 11.55 -18.23
C GLY A 30 -15.06 10.11 -17.97
N ALA A 31 -14.51 9.71 -16.83
CA ALA A 31 -14.43 8.27 -16.47
C ALA A 31 -15.75 7.79 -15.82
N ALA A 32 -16.05 6.48 -15.84
CA ALA A 32 -17.06 5.95 -14.92
C ALA A 32 -16.73 6.41 -13.49
N PRO A 33 -17.75 6.78 -12.68
CA PRO A 33 -17.50 7.24 -11.33
C PRO A 33 -16.74 6.15 -10.56
N ILE A 34 -15.74 6.57 -9.79
CA ILE A 34 -15.01 5.66 -8.89
C ILE A 34 -16.05 4.94 -8.01
N PRO A 35 -16.07 3.60 -7.96
CA PRO A 35 -17.04 2.85 -7.17
C PRO A 35 -17.05 3.34 -5.71
N PRO A 36 -18.22 3.44 -5.04
CA PRO A 36 -18.30 3.89 -3.65
C PRO A 36 -17.41 3.08 -2.69
N GLU A 37 -17.26 1.78 -2.93
CA GLU A 37 -16.39 0.87 -2.19
C GLU A 37 -14.92 1.27 -2.29
N GLN A 38 -14.48 1.71 -3.47
CA GLN A 38 -13.13 2.23 -3.70
C GLN A 38 -12.98 3.67 -3.17
N GLN A 39 -13.97 4.54 -3.42
CA GLN A 39 -13.91 5.95 -3.01
C GLN A 39 -13.82 6.10 -1.48
N ASN A 40 -14.53 5.25 -0.75
CA ASN A 40 -14.56 5.26 0.72
C ASN A 40 -13.57 4.27 1.34
N TRP A 41 -12.72 3.65 0.52
CA TRP A 41 -11.82 2.61 0.99
C TRP A 41 -10.83 3.14 2.04
N LYS A 42 -10.72 2.41 3.14
CA LYS A 42 -9.67 2.59 4.14
C LYS A 42 -8.83 1.33 4.12
N TRP A 43 -7.54 1.51 3.86
CA TRP A 43 -6.62 0.38 3.78
C TRP A 43 -6.51 -0.32 5.14
N GLU A 44 -6.33 -1.63 5.08
CA GLU A 44 -6.04 -2.48 6.22
C GLU A 44 -4.62 -3.06 6.10
N PRO A 45 -3.89 -3.24 7.21
CA PRO A 45 -2.57 -3.87 7.19
C PRO A 45 -2.65 -5.41 7.16
N TYR A 46 -3.82 -5.97 6.86
CA TYR A 46 -4.09 -7.40 6.82
C TYR A 46 -4.66 -7.79 5.45
N GLY A 47 -4.35 -9.00 4.98
CA GLY A 47 -4.72 -9.48 3.65
C GLY A 47 -4.19 -10.88 3.38
N PRO A 48 -4.00 -11.29 2.11
CA PRO A 48 -4.65 -10.71 0.95
C PRO A 48 -6.15 -11.01 0.97
N ARG A 49 -6.93 -10.21 0.24
CA ARG A 49 -8.37 -10.47 0.05
C ARG A 49 -8.62 -11.46 -1.08
N VAL A 50 -7.94 -11.32 -2.21
CA VAL A 50 -7.93 -12.32 -3.30
C VAL A 50 -7.15 -13.59 -2.92
N ASP A 51 -7.40 -14.67 -3.64
CA ASP A 51 -6.69 -15.96 -3.47
C ASP A 51 -5.61 -16.17 -4.52
N GLU A 52 -5.73 -15.53 -5.69
CA GLU A 52 -4.74 -15.65 -6.77
C GLU A 52 -4.36 -14.28 -7.33
N ILE A 53 -3.12 -14.16 -7.81
CA ILE A 53 -2.72 -13.08 -8.71
C ILE A 53 -2.29 -13.74 -10.01
N LEU A 54 -3.04 -13.49 -11.07
CA LEU A 54 -2.70 -13.94 -12.42
C LEU A 54 -2.01 -12.79 -13.16
N MET A 55 -0.80 -13.05 -13.62
CA MET A 55 0.07 -12.06 -14.24
C MET A 55 0.37 -12.43 -15.70
N PRO A 56 -0.55 -12.16 -16.65
CA PRO A 56 -0.32 -12.47 -18.06
C PRO A 56 0.76 -11.56 -18.65
N VAL A 57 1.61 -12.14 -19.49
CA VAL A 57 2.70 -11.44 -20.18
C VAL A 57 2.15 -10.84 -21.47
N ILE A 58 1.95 -9.52 -21.49
CA ILE A 58 1.40 -8.79 -22.64
C ILE A 58 2.27 -7.57 -22.91
N LEU A 59 3.27 -7.74 -23.78
CA LEU A 59 4.29 -6.73 -24.09
C LEU A 59 3.68 -5.52 -24.81
N ASP A 60 2.83 -5.78 -25.80
CA ASP A 60 2.23 -4.74 -26.63
C ASP A 60 1.14 -3.96 -25.88
N TYR A 61 1.23 -2.63 -25.93
CA TYR A 61 0.30 -1.74 -25.22
C TYR A 61 -1.13 -1.80 -25.78
N ASP A 62 -1.29 -2.01 -27.09
CA ASP A 62 -2.59 -2.10 -27.74
C ASP A 62 -3.30 -3.40 -27.37
N ALA A 63 -2.59 -4.52 -27.45
CA ALA A 63 -3.08 -5.81 -26.99
C ALA A 63 -3.49 -5.77 -25.51
N ARG A 64 -2.70 -5.09 -24.67
CA ARG A 64 -3.01 -4.93 -23.23
C ARG A 64 -4.27 -4.11 -22.99
N LEU A 65 -4.43 -2.97 -23.68
CA LEU A 65 -5.64 -2.16 -23.53
C LEU A 65 -6.88 -2.93 -24.03
N MET A 66 -6.76 -3.67 -25.13
CA MET A 66 -7.84 -4.49 -25.67
C MET A 66 -8.24 -5.64 -24.71
N ALA A 67 -7.26 -6.34 -24.13
CA ALA A 67 -7.50 -7.37 -23.12
C ALA A 67 -8.21 -6.78 -21.88
N PHE A 68 -7.80 -5.59 -21.43
CA PHE A 68 -8.45 -4.88 -20.33
C PHE A 68 -9.89 -4.47 -20.64
N LYS A 69 -10.15 -3.90 -21.82
CA LYS A 69 -11.51 -3.52 -22.26
C LYS A 69 -12.45 -4.73 -22.33
N LYS A 70 -11.93 -5.88 -22.79
CA LYS A 70 -12.66 -7.16 -22.85
C LYS A 70 -12.94 -7.76 -21.45
N GLY A 71 -12.25 -7.30 -20.41
CA GLY A 71 -12.36 -7.84 -19.06
C GLY A 71 -11.47 -9.06 -18.80
N ASP A 72 -10.45 -9.29 -19.64
CA ASP A 72 -9.42 -10.32 -19.42
C ASP A 72 -8.36 -9.85 -18.38
N LEU A 73 -8.28 -8.53 -18.13
CA LEU A 73 -7.45 -7.91 -17.08
C LEU A 73 -8.33 -7.09 -16.12
N ASP A 74 -7.92 -7.00 -14.86
CA ASP A 74 -8.58 -6.20 -13.83
C ASP A 74 -8.01 -4.78 -13.73
N THR A 75 -6.78 -4.59 -14.20
CA THR A 75 -6.09 -3.29 -14.23
C THR A 75 -5.24 -3.13 -15.48
N CYS A 76 -5.06 -1.89 -15.92
CA CYS A 76 -4.18 -1.55 -17.03
C CYS A 76 -3.66 -0.10 -16.92
N TYR A 77 -2.38 0.11 -17.16
CA TYR A 77 -1.87 1.45 -17.47
C TYR A 77 -2.47 1.93 -18.79
N ILE A 78 -3.03 3.13 -18.81
CA ILE A 78 -3.64 3.75 -19.98
C ILE A 78 -2.74 4.89 -20.45
N GLN A 79 -2.25 4.79 -21.67
CA GLN A 79 -1.47 5.87 -22.27
C GLN A 79 -2.31 7.15 -22.36
N PRO A 80 -1.73 8.33 -22.07
CA PRO A 80 -2.40 9.63 -22.17
C PRO A 80 -3.23 9.83 -23.44
N THR A 81 -2.67 9.45 -24.60
CA THR A 81 -3.31 9.58 -25.93
C THR A 81 -4.55 8.68 -26.10
N ARG A 82 -4.71 7.66 -25.26
CA ARG A 82 -5.74 6.63 -25.36
C ARG A 82 -6.80 6.72 -24.28
N VAL A 83 -6.70 7.68 -23.35
CA VAL A 83 -7.69 7.86 -22.28
C VAL A 83 -9.09 8.07 -22.83
N ALA A 84 -9.22 8.78 -23.97
CA ALA A 84 -10.50 8.99 -24.64
C ALA A 84 -11.19 7.68 -25.10
N GLU A 85 -10.45 6.59 -25.31
CA GLU A 85 -11.02 5.30 -25.75
C GLU A 85 -11.68 4.49 -24.64
N VAL A 86 -11.47 4.87 -23.37
CA VAL A 86 -11.92 4.12 -22.19
C VAL A 86 -12.62 4.98 -21.14
N LYS A 87 -12.53 6.31 -21.24
CA LYS A 87 -13.18 7.20 -20.28
C LYS A 87 -14.70 6.91 -20.20
N ASP A 88 -15.37 6.79 -21.34
CA ASP A 88 -16.82 6.59 -21.39
C ASP A 88 -17.23 5.10 -21.24
N ASP A 89 -16.30 4.18 -20.96
CA ASP A 89 -16.61 2.77 -20.74
C ASP A 89 -17.25 2.61 -19.34
N PRO A 90 -18.50 2.13 -19.24
CA PRO A 90 -19.20 2.02 -17.97
C PRO A 90 -18.58 0.97 -17.03
N ASN A 91 -17.64 0.15 -17.51
CA ASN A 91 -16.99 -0.90 -16.73
C ASN A 91 -15.56 -0.54 -16.31
N ILE A 92 -15.09 0.68 -16.57
CA ILE A 92 -13.73 1.12 -16.27
C ILE A 92 -13.77 2.44 -15.50
N TYR A 93 -13.16 2.47 -14.32
CA TYR A 93 -12.81 3.72 -13.64
C TYR A 93 -11.30 3.95 -13.69
N ILE A 94 -10.88 5.21 -13.66
CA ILE A 94 -9.47 5.59 -13.76
C ILE A 94 -9.02 6.22 -12.45
N LEU A 95 -7.89 5.73 -11.92
CA LEU A 95 -7.14 6.42 -10.88
C LEU A 95 -5.93 7.11 -11.52
N THR A 96 -5.78 8.39 -11.20
CA THR A 96 -4.74 9.26 -11.73
C THR A 96 -3.87 9.75 -10.59
N TYR A 97 -2.55 9.58 -10.70
CA TYR A 97 -1.60 9.96 -9.66
C TYR A 97 -0.25 10.39 -10.25
N GLN A 98 0.48 11.20 -9.49
CA GLN A 98 1.82 11.67 -9.86
C GLN A 98 2.85 10.56 -9.63
N THR A 99 3.82 10.48 -10.54
CA THR A 99 4.96 9.56 -10.46
C THR A 99 6.16 10.26 -9.83
N PHE A 100 7.18 9.50 -9.41
CA PHE A 100 8.47 10.06 -8.96
C PHE A 100 9.41 10.41 -10.12
N ASN A 101 8.88 10.50 -11.35
CA ASN A 101 9.64 10.92 -12.53
C ASN A 101 9.60 12.45 -12.64
N LEU A 102 10.78 13.04 -12.79
CA LEU A 102 10.97 14.46 -13.05
C LEU A 102 11.55 14.63 -14.45
N GLN A 103 10.84 15.34 -15.32
CA GLN A 103 11.35 15.85 -16.59
C GLN A 103 12.06 17.18 -16.36
N PHE A 104 13.23 17.36 -16.95
CA PHE A 104 14.02 18.58 -16.82
C PHE A 104 14.87 18.86 -18.06
N LEU A 105 15.27 20.12 -18.23
CA LEU A 105 16.36 20.54 -19.11
C LEU A 105 17.67 20.49 -18.32
N GLY A 106 18.48 19.46 -18.55
CA GLY A 106 19.78 19.23 -17.92
C GLY A 106 20.86 20.05 -18.60
N ILE A 107 21.73 20.71 -17.83
CA ILE A 107 22.67 21.72 -18.36
C ILE A 107 24.10 21.37 -17.97
N ASN A 108 25.04 21.45 -18.94
CA ASN A 108 26.46 21.45 -18.62
C ASN A 108 26.87 22.88 -18.21
N CYS A 109 26.93 23.13 -16.91
CA CYS A 109 27.22 24.44 -16.33
C CYS A 109 28.67 24.89 -16.54
N GLN A 110 29.54 24.06 -17.11
CA GLN A 110 30.92 24.45 -17.45
C GLN A 110 31.06 24.96 -18.89
N GLN A 111 30.06 24.71 -19.74
CA GLN A 111 30.13 25.06 -21.15
C GLN A 111 29.57 26.46 -21.42
N TYR A 112 30.26 27.26 -22.22
CA TYR A 112 29.72 28.54 -22.70
C TYR A 112 28.58 28.31 -23.71
N PRO A 113 27.46 29.07 -23.65
CA PRO A 113 27.13 30.14 -22.69
C PRO A 113 26.36 29.67 -21.43
N TRP A 114 26.13 28.36 -21.28
CA TRP A 114 25.45 27.77 -20.12
C TRP A 114 26.14 28.01 -18.77
N ASN A 115 27.43 28.34 -18.79
CA ASN A 115 28.19 28.71 -17.60
C ASN A 115 27.67 29.98 -16.90
N TYR A 116 27.00 30.89 -17.61
CA TYR A 116 26.34 32.03 -17.00
C TYR A 116 25.01 31.61 -16.34
N THR A 117 24.92 31.76 -15.02
CA THR A 117 23.67 31.52 -14.27
C THR A 117 22.51 32.36 -14.82
N ALA A 118 22.76 33.60 -15.24
CA ALA A 118 21.75 34.47 -15.84
C ALA A 118 21.15 33.88 -17.13
N VAL A 119 21.95 33.19 -17.96
CA VAL A 119 21.43 32.48 -19.15
C VAL A 119 20.52 31.32 -18.72
N ARG A 120 20.90 30.55 -17.70
CA ARG A 120 20.06 29.46 -17.17
C ARG A 120 18.74 29.98 -16.62
N LYS A 121 18.76 31.05 -15.82
CA LYS A 121 17.56 31.70 -15.26
C LYS A 121 16.68 32.31 -16.34
N ALA A 122 17.27 32.97 -17.33
CA ALA A 122 16.53 33.53 -18.47
C ALA A 122 15.82 32.43 -19.27
N VAL A 123 16.49 31.31 -19.56
CA VAL A 123 15.85 30.16 -20.22
C VAL A 123 14.74 29.56 -19.35
N ALA A 124 14.90 29.52 -18.03
CA ALA A 124 13.86 29.01 -17.13
C ALA A 124 12.56 29.82 -17.17
N HIS A 125 12.66 31.15 -17.32
CA HIS A 125 11.52 32.04 -17.57
C HIS A 125 10.89 31.87 -18.97
N LEU A 126 11.55 31.17 -19.90
CA LEU A 126 11.02 30.91 -21.25
C LEU A 126 10.32 29.55 -21.35
N ILE A 127 10.37 28.72 -20.31
CA ILE A 127 9.68 27.42 -20.30
C ILE A 127 8.22 27.62 -19.88
N ASP A 128 7.33 27.67 -20.88
CA ASP A 128 5.87 27.66 -20.70
C ASP A 128 5.39 26.25 -20.33
N ARG A 129 5.57 25.88 -19.06
CA ARG A 129 5.24 24.54 -18.52
C ARG A 129 3.77 24.19 -18.75
N ASP A 130 2.87 25.14 -18.57
CA ASP A 130 1.44 24.94 -18.78
C ASP A 130 1.11 24.68 -20.26
N TRP A 131 1.76 25.39 -21.19
CA TRP A 131 1.61 25.11 -22.62
C TRP A 131 2.15 23.73 -22.97
N ILE A 132 3.31 23.33 -22.44
CA ILE A 132 3.88 22.00 -22.67
C ILE A 132 2.89 20.93 -22.21
N ILE A 133 2.37 21.05 -20.99
CA ILE A 133 1.41 20.08 -20.45
C ILE A 133 0.12 20.04 -21.28
N ARG A 134 -0.45 21.20 -21.65
CA ARG A 134 -1.69 21.24 -22.43
C ARG A 134 -1.53 20.70 -23.86
N ASN A 135 -0.48 21.08 -24.57
CA ASN A 135 -0.37 20.87 -26.02
C ASN A 135 0.44 19.62 -26.39
N ILE A 136 1.39 19.20 -25.56
CA ILE A 136 2.22 18.01 -25.82
C ILE A 136 1.65 16.81 -25.06
N PHE A 137 1.25 17.00 -23.80
CA PHE A 137 0.80 15.90 -22.93
C PHE A 137 -0.72 15.82 -22.75
N ASN A 138 -1.50 16.66 -23.43
CA ASN A 138 -2.97 16.70 -23.32
C ASN A 138 -3.47 16.80 -21.86
N GLY A 139 -2.73 17.50 -21.00
CA GLY A 139 -3.04 17.65 -19.57
C GLY A 139 -2.43 16.58 -18.66
N PHE A 140 -1.72 15.57 -19.19
CA PHE A 140 -1.15 14.47 -18.41
C PHE A 140 0.26 14.74 -17.90
N GLY A 141 0.40 15.80 -17.10
CA GLY A 141 1.61 16.08 -16.35
C GLY A 141 1.35 17.16 -15.30
N VAL A 142 2.21 17.20 -14.30
CA VAL A 142 2.21 18.23 -13.25
C VAL A 142 3.34 19.21 -13.59
N PRO A 143 3.06 20.48 -13.89
CA PRO A 143 4.11 21.50 -13.96
C PRO A 143 4.96 21.49 -12.69
N VAL A 144 6.28 21.47 -12.85
CA VAL A 144 7.21 21.47 -11.71
C VAL A 144 8.21 22.60 -11.86
N GLU A 145 8.40 23.34 -10.78
CA GLU A 145 9.40 24.42 -10.69
C GLU A 145 10.56 24.08 -9.75
N THR A 146 10.49 22.95 -9.05
CA THR A 146 11.43 22.56 -8.00
C THR A 146 12.22 21.29 -8.36
N ALA A 147 13.46 21.21 -7.89
CA ALA A 147 14.32 20.05 -8.07
C ALA A 147 13.77 18.78 -7.40
N ILE A 148 13.04 18.95 -6.29
CA ILE A 148 12.32 17.89 -5.60
C ILE A 148 10.84 18.24 -5.66
N PRO A 149 10.02 17.51 -6.45
CA PRO A 149 8.58 17.77 -6.60
C PRO A 149 7.73 17.53 -5.33
N PRO A 150 6.49 18.06 -5.28
CA PRO A 150 5.54 17.81 -4.18
C PRO A 150 5.25 16.33 -3.87
N ALA A 151 5.41 15.43 -4.86
CA ALA A 151 5.22 13.99 -4.68
C ALA A 151 6.09 13.37 -3.58
N PHE A 152 7.18 14.04 -3.17
CA PHE A 152 8.11 13.58 -2.14
C PHE A 152 7.66 13.92 -0.71
N GLY A 153 6.46 14.48 -0.53
CA GLY A 153 5.90 14.77 0.79
C GLY A 153 6.77 15.75 1.57
N ASP A 154 7.12 15.42 2.81
CA ASP A 154 7.86 16.33 3.71
C ASP A 154 9.27 16.70 3.24
N TRP A 155 9.80 16.03 2.21
CA TRP A 155 11.10 16.38 1.64
C TRP A 155 11.06 17.57 0.70
N TYR A 156 9.88 17.91 0.17
CA TYR A 156 9.67 19.03 -0.73
C TYR A 156 9.75 20.37 0.01
N ASN A 157 10.55 21.31 -0.50
CA ASN A 157 10.54 22.70 -0.06
C ASN A 157 9.69 23.56 -1.03
N PRO A 158 8.51 24.07 -0.63
CA PRO A 158 7.69 24.92 -1.48
C PRO A 158 8.21 26.36 -1.62
N ASN A 159 9.21 26.76 -0.84
CA ASN A 159 9.68 28.15 -0.77
C ASN A 159 11.02 28.38 -1.48
N VAL A 160 11.36 27.53 -2.45
CA VAL A 160 12.55 27.75 -3.28
C VAL A 160 12.30 28.88 -4.28
N PRO A 161 13.36 29.57 -4.74
CA PRO A 161 13.24 30.47 -5.89
C PRO A 161 12.62 29.76 -7.10
N THR A 162 11.65 30.40 -7.74
CA THR A 162 11.01 29.89 -8.96
C THR A 162 11.10 30.90 -10.10
N TYR A 163 10.95 30.40 -11.33
CA TYR A 163 11.13 31.18 -12.56
C TYR A 163 9.84 31.11 -13.38
N PRO A 164 8.82 31.91 -13.04
CA PRO A 164 7.54 31.89 -13.73
C PRO A 164 7.71 32.28 -15.20
N TYR A 165 6.91 31.70 -16.07
CA TYR A 165 7.00 31.97 -17.50
C TYR A 165 6.75 33.46 -17.82
N SER A 166 7.78 34.14 -18.32
CA SER A 166 7.73 35.55 -18.73
C SER A 166 8.96 35.93 -19.56
N ARG A 167 8.71 36.35 -20.81
CA ARG A 167 9.73 36.90 -21.70
C ARG A 167 10.38 38.16 -21.13
N GLU A 168 9.61 38.98 -20.43
CA GLU A 168 10.10 40.21 -19.81
C GLU A 168 11.06 39.92 -18.66
N LEU A 169 10.72 38.95 -17.81
CA LEU A 169 11.62 38.50 -16.74
C LEU A 169 12.87 37.84 -17.32
N ALA A 170 12.76 37.05 -18.39
CA ALA A 170 13.91 36.48 -19.08
C ALA A 170 14.89 37.56 -19.58
N LYS A 171 14.38 38.62 -20.23
CA LYS A 171 15.21 39.77 -20.64
C LYS A 171 15.82 40.48 -19.43
N LYS A 172 15.03 40.69 -18.38
CA LYS A 172 15.47 41.36 -17.15
C LYS A 172 16.61 40.60 -16.47
N GLU A 173 16.53 39.28 -16.35
CA GLU A 173 17.59 38.44 -15.78
C GLU A 173 18.93 38.61 -16.51
N LEU A 174 18.91 38.70 -17.85
CA LEU A 174 20.11 38.95 -18.64
C LEU A 174 20.66 40.37 -18.43
N LEU A 175 19.79 41.38 -18.49
CA LEU A 175 20.17 42.79 -18.34
C LEU A 175 20.75 43.08 -16.95
N ASP A 176 20.10 42.58 -15.90
CA ASP A 176 20.57 42.72 -14.51
C ASP A 176 21.94 42.06 -14.29
N ALA A 177 22.26 41.02 -15.07
CA ALA A 177 23.54 40.34 -15.05
C ALA A 177 24.62 40.97 -15.95
N GLY A 178 24.35 42.14 -16.54
CA GLY A 178 25.31 42.89 -17.36
C GLY A 178 25.39 42.44 -18.83
N PHE A 179 24.47 41.59 -19.29
CA PHE A 179 24.31 41.35 -20.72
C PHE A 179 23.70 42.59 -21.38
N THR A 180 24.07 42.85 -22.62
CA THR A 180 23.49 43.95 -23.40
C THR A 180 22.78 43.40 -24.63
N TYR A 181 21.73 44.10 -25.06
CA TYR A 181 20.96 43.73 -26.25
C TYR A 181 21.06 44.86 -27.28
N ASP A 182 21.50 44.53 -28.49
CA ASP A 182 21.49 45.45 -29.61
C ASP A 182 20.19 45.30 -30.40
N GLU A 183 19.30 46.27 -30.23
CA GLU A 183 18.01 46.35 -30.94
C GLU A 183 18.17 46.37 -32.47
N LYS A 184 19.31 46.86 -33.01
CA LYS A 184 19.51 46.94 -34.46
C LYS A 184 19.83 45.59 -35.07
N SER A 185 20.73 44.82 -34.43
CA SER A 185 21.10 43.48 -34.91
C SER A 185 20.23 42.37 -34.34
N GLY A 186 19.44 42.64 -33.30
CA GLY A 186 18.63 41.66 -32.58
C GLY A 186 19.48 40.65 -31.79
N LYS A 187 20.67 41.04 -31.35
CA LYS A 187 21.65 40.14 -30.72
C LYS A 187 21.97 40.53 -29.29
N TRP A 188 22.15 39.51 -28.46
CA TRP A 188 22.69 39.64 -27.11
C TRP A 188 24.22 39.62 -27.12
N TYR A 189 24.81 40.35 -26.18
CA TYR A 189 26.24 40.37 -25.91
C TYR A 189 26.45 40.02 -24.44
N ASP A 190 27.44 39.16 -24.17
CA ASP A 190 27.83 38.77 -22.82
C ASP A 190 28.46 39.98 -22.06
N PRO A 191 28.66 39.88 -20.73
CA PRO A 191 29.26 40.97 -19.95
C PRO A 191 30.68 41.37 -20.36
N SER A 192 31.35 40.57 -21.20
CA SER A 192 32.66 40.90 -21.78
C SER A 192 32.56 41.61 -23.14
N GLY A 193 31.34 41.89 -23.62
CA GLY A 193 31.06 42.57 -24.89
C GLY A 193 31.14 41.67 -26.12
N ARG A 194 31.19 40.34 -25.95
CA ARG A 194 31.19 39.39 -27.07
C ARG A 194 29.75 39.03 -27.45
N PRO A 195 29.42 38.88 -28.75
CA PRO A 195 28.13 38.33 -29.15
C PRO A 195 27.88 36.98 -28.47
N LEU A 196 26.69 36.81 -27.91
CA LEU A 196 26.30 35.58 -27.22
C LEU A 196 26.30 34.41 -28.23
N GLY A 197 27.05 33.36 -27.90
CA GLY A 197 27.10 32.15 -28.71
C GLY A 197 25.81 31.34 -28.68
N ASP A 198 25.71 30.34 -29.55
CA ASP A 198 24.54 29.47 -29.63
C ASP A 198 24.29 28.73 -28.31
N ILE A 199 23.02 28.74 -27.86
CA ILE A 199 22.54 27.95 -26.73
C ILE A 199 22.00 26.64 -27.31
N ILE A 200 22.73 25.53 -27.15
CA ILE A 200 22.34 24.25 -27.75
C ILE A 200 21.53 23.40 -26.78
N ILE A 201 20.36 22.93 -27.22
CA ILE A 201 19.52 21.91 -26.58
C ILE A 201 19.57 20.63 -27.39
N GLN A 202 20.11 19.57 -26.80
CA GLN A 202 20.21 18.25 -27.44
C GLN A 202 18.99 17.40 -27.09
N VAL A 203 18.37 16.81 -28.09
CA VAL A 203 17.21 15.91 -27.93
C VAL A 203 17.27 14.79 -28.96
N PRO A 204 16.64 13.63 -28.70
CA PRO A 204 16.44 12.63 -29.73
C PRO A 204 15.75 13.21 -30.98
N PRO A 205 16.03 12.66 -32.18
CA PRO A 205 15.31 13.05 -33.39
C PRO A 205 13.81 12.95 -33.20
N GLN A 206 13.06 13.77 -33.93
CA GLN A 206 11.60 13.85 -33.81
C GLN A 206 10.93 12.48 -34.04
N GLU A 207 11.53 11.62 -34.87
CA GLU A 207 11.05 10.27 -35.14
C GLU A 207 11.23 9.31 -33.95
N GLN A 208 12.20 9.56 -33.07
CA GLN A 208 12.47 8.75 -31.87
C GLN A 208 11.69 9.25 -30.64
N ALA A 209 11.64 10.56 -30.44
CA ALA A 209 10.98 11.16 -29.29
C ALA A 209 10.29 12.49 -29.67
N PRO A 210 9.11 12.43 -30.33
CA PRO A 210 8.44 13.63 -30.83
C PRO A 210 8.07 14.62 -29.71
N TRP A 211 7.76 14.14 -28.51
CA TRP A 211 7.43 15.00 -27.37
C TRP A 211 8.64 15.84 -26.89
N LEU A 212 9.82 15.21 -26.74
CA LEU A 212 11.06 15.92 -26.35
C LEU A 212 11.46 16.96 -27.39
N PHE A 213 11.31 16.60 -28.67
CA PHE A 213 11.63 17.51 -29.77
C PHE A 213 10.69 18.72 -29.80
N GLN A 214 9.39 18.50 -29.58
CA GLN A 214 8.40 19.58 -29.48
C GLN A 214 8.65 20.49 -28.26
N GLU A 215 9.06 19.93 -27.11
CA GLU A 215 9.48 20.72 -25.93
C GLU A 215 10.66 21.64 -26.28
N ALA A 216 11.72 21.08 -26.89
CA ALA A 216 12.88 21.85 -27.31
C ALA A 216 12.53 22.92 -28.34
N GLN A 217 11.63 22.61 -29.28
CA GLN A 217 11.14 23.56 -30.28
C GLN A 217 10.40 24.73 -29.65
N ARG A 218 9.50 24.46 -28.72
CA ARG A 218 8.80 25.51 -27.98
C ARG A 218 9.78 26.42 -27.26
N ILE A 219 10.76 25.87 -26.54
CA ILE A 219 11.77 26.65 -25.82
C ILE A 219 12.60 27.50 -26.80
N ALA A 220 12.97 26.96 -27.95
CA ALA A 220 13.73 27.70 -28.97
C ALA A 220 12.92 28.84 -29.60
N GLU A 221 11.63 28.63 -29.87
CA GLU A 221 10.71 29.67 -30.35
C GLU A 221 10.57 30.82 -29.34
N GLU A 222 10.43 30.49 -28.06
CA GLU A 222 10.38 31.46 -26.97
C GLU A 222 11.69 32.25 -26.83
N GLY A 223 12.85 31.58 -26.94
CA GLY A 223 14.15 32.24 -26.98
C GLY A 223 14.30 33.21 -28.16
N LYS A 224 13.89 32.77 -29.35
CA LYS A 224 13.93 33.60 -30.57
C LYS A 224 13.09 34.87 -30.43
N SER A 225 11.95 34.80 -29.74
CA SER A 225 11.07 35.96 -29.51
C SER A 225 11.74 37.11 -28.74
N ILE A 226 12.81 36.81 -27.99
CA ILE A 226 13.61 37.80 -27.27
C ILE A 226 15.04 37.94 -27.81
N GLY A 227 15.34 37.34 -28.97
CA GLY A 227 16.65 37.39 -29.62
C GLY A 227 17.72 36.44 -29.04
N LEU A 228 17.36 35.51 -28.13
CA LEU A 228 18.29 34.49 -27.65
C LEU A 228 18.56 33.43 -28.74
N PRO A 229 19.83 33.08 -29.02
CA PRO A 229 20.21 32.15 -30.09
C PRO A 229 20.09 30.69 -29.65
N ILE A 230 18.90 30.23 -29.29
CA ILE A 230 18.65 28.83 -28.91
C ILE A 230 18.55 27.97 -30.18
N LYS A 231 19.34 26.89 -30.24
CA LYS A 231 19.33 25.92 -31.34
C LYS A 231 19.10 24.50 -30.82
N ILE A 232 18.37 23.72 -31.60
CA ILE A 232 18.11 22.31 -31.32
C ILE A 232 19.14 21.47 -32.07
N GLU A 233 19.72 20.51 -31.38
CA GLU A 233 20.61 19.50 -31.96
C GLU A 233 19.96 18.13 -31.79
N ALA A 234 19.53 17.53 -32.91
CA ALA A 234 18.98 16.18 -32.91
C ALA A 234 20.13 15.15 -32.79
N ILE A 235 20.04 14.25 -31.81
CA ILE A 235 21.07 13.24 -31.54
C ILE A 235 20.43 11.92 -31.11
N GLU A 236 20.85 10.79 -31.67
CA GLU A 236 20.34 9.47 -31.30
C GLU A 236 20.41 9.24 -29.77
N PHE A 237 19.38 8.62 -29.18
CA PHE A 237 19.21 8.51 -27.72
C PHE A 237 20.40 7.87 -27.00
N GLN A 238 20.95 6.75 -27.49
CA GLN A 238 22.10 6.11 -26.85
C GLN A 238 23.38 6.93 -27.00
N ALA A 239 23.57 7.63 -28.11
CA ALA A 239 24.66 8.59 -28.29
C ALA A 239 24.55 9.76 -27.29
N LEU A 240 23.33 10.29 -27.06
CA LEU A 240 23.09 11.31 -26.04
C LEU A 240 23.41 10.80 -24.63
N VAL A 241 22.93 9.60 -24.28
CA VAL A 241 23.25 8.96 -23.00
C VAL A 241 24.76 8.80 -22.81
N SER A 242 25.49 8.40 -23.86
CA SER A 242 26.96 8.32 -23.84
C SER A 242 27.62 9.68 -23.59
N GLN A 243 27.12 10.76 -24.19
CA GLN A 243 27.60 12.12 -23.93
C GLN A 243 27.34 12.57 -22.48
N ILE A 244 26.21 12.19 -21.90
CA ILE A 244 25.89 12.48 -20.49
C ILE A 244 26.90 11.81 -19.57
N TYR A 245 27.14 10.50 -19.72
CA TYR A 245 28.09 9.76 -18.90
C TYR A 245 29.55 10.23 -19.08
N SER A 246 29.93 10.61 -20.31
CA SER A 246 31.25 11.19 -20.60
C SER A 246 31.36 12.68 -20.27
N ARG A 247 30.28 13.32 -19.82
CA ARG A 247 30.19 14.75 -19.48
C ARG A 247 30.55 15.69 -20.64
N THR A 248 30.32 15.24 -21.88
CA THR A 248 30.59 16.00 -23.12
C THR A 248 29.33 16.64 -23.72
N PHE A 249 28.16 16.38 -23.12
CA PHE A 249 26.89 16.98 -23.51
C PHE A 249 26.88 18.51 -23.30
N LYS A 250 26.00 19.19 -24.03
CA LYS A 250 25.80 20.65 -23.94
C LYS A 250 24.65 20.99 -23.00
N SER A 251 23.47 20.57 -23.38
CA SER A 251 22.28 20.50 -22.52
C SER A 251 21.31 19.49 -23.15
N PHE A 252 20.38 18.94 -22.37
CA PHE A 252 19.45 17.94 -22.87
C PHE A 252 18.09 18.00 -22.17
N ILE A 253 17.04 17.55 -22.85
CA ILE A 253 15.73 17.35 -22.22
C ILE A 253 15.48 15.85 -22.05
N LEU A 254 15.43 15.37 -20.81
CA LEU A 254 15.15 13.98 -20.44
C LEU A 254 14.43 13.93 -19.09
N TYR A 255 14.09 12.72 -18.64
CA TYR A 255 13.57 12.45 -17.30
C TYR A 255 14.59 11.75 -16.40
N LEU A 256 14.39 11.90 -15.09
CA LEU A 256 15.03 11.11 -14.05
C LEU A 256 13.95 10.53 -13.13
N GLY A 257 13.99 9.21 -12.95
CA GLY A 257 13.18 8.52 -11.95
C GLY A 257 13.89 8.54 -10.60
N TRP A 258 13.20 9.05 -9.57
CA TRP A 258 13.70 9.06 -8.20
C TRP A 258 13.04 7.97 -7.36
N ASN A 259 13.68 7.65 -6.23
CA ASN A 259 13.01 6.95 -5.14
C ASN A 259 12.24 7.97 -4.27
N ARG A 260 11.21 7.53 -3.54
CA ARG A 260 10.39 8.38 -2.66
C ARG A 260 11.22 9.15 -1.61
N VAL A 261 12.38 8.61 -1.27
CA VAL A 261 13.37 9.22 -0.38
C VAL A 261 14.48 9.83 -1.25
N PRO A 262 14.69 11.16 -1.22
CA PRO A 262 15.54 11.85 -2.20
C PRO A 262 17.04 11.83 -1.85
N THR A 263 17.59 10.68 -1.42
CA THR A 263 19.02 10.54 -1.10
C THR A 263 19.94 10.85 -2.28
N LEU A 264 19.45 10.64 -3.51
CA LEU A 264 20.15 10.95 -4.76
C LEU A 264 20.55 12.43 -4.88
N ALA A 265 19.87 13.35 -4.17
CA ALA A 265 20.23 14.76 -4.13
C ALA A 265 21.69 14.98 -3.71
N TYR A 266 22.22 14.13 -2.83
CA TYR A 266 23.61 14.21 -2.39
C TYR A 266 24.59 13.98 -3.56
N GLU A 267 24.38 12.96 -4.39
CA GLU A 267 25.26 12.64 -5.52
C GLU A 267 25.04 13.51 -6.75
N LEU A 268 23.83 14.07 -6.91
CA LEU A 268 23.48 14.96 -8.03
C LEU A 268 24.09 16.34 -7.92
N PHE A 269 24.17 16.88 -6.70
CA PHE A 269 24.38 18.32 -6.51
C PHE A 269 25.68 18.69 -5.79
N ARG A 270 26.39 17.72 -5.21
CA ARG A 270 27.67 17.98 -4.55
C ARG A 270 28.84 18.03 -5.54
N THR A 271 29.88 18.77 -5.19
CA THR A 271 31.18 18.74 -5.86
C THR A 271 31.74 17.33 -5.86
N GLY A 272 32.18 16.86 -7.04
CA GLY A 272 32.70 15.50 -7.21
C GLY A 272 31.65 14.38 -7.03
N GLY A 273 30.36 14.72 -7.06
CA GLY A 273 29.26 13.75 -7.11
C GLY A 273 29.35 12.86 -8.34
N SER A 274 29.02 11.58 -8.18
CA SER A 274 29.01 10.62 -9.29
C SER A 274 27.97 10.98 -10.37
N TRP A 275 26.86 11.58 -9.93
CA TRP A 275 25.76 12.06 -10.78
C TRP A 275 25.76 13.58 -11.02
N ASN A 276 26.79 14.30 -10.54
CA ASN A 276 26.98 15.71 -10.86
C ASN A 276 27.55 15.85 -12.29
N PHE A 277 26.72 15.50 -13.27
CA PHE A 277 27.01 15.66 -14.70
C PHE A 277 27.06 17.13 -15.10
N TRP A 278 26.35 17.98 -14.36
CA TRP A 278 26.23 19.43 -14.58
C TRP A 278 27.56 20.17 -14.39
N GLY A 279 28.46 19.61 -13.57
CA GLY A 279 29.76 20.22 -13.26
C GLY A 279 29.68 21.40 -12.30
N ILE A 280 28.64 21.48 -11.47
CA ILE A 280 28.52 22.51 -10.43
C ILE A 280 29.46 22.25 -9.26
N SER A 281 29.89 23.31 -8.60
CA SER A 281 30.74 23.27 -7.41
C SER A 281 30.42 24.49 -6.55
N ASP A 282 29.83 24.27 -5.38
CA ASP A 282 29.48 25.34 -4.43
C ASP A 282 29.74 24.85 -2.98
N PRO A 283 30.68 25.47 -2.24
CA PRO A 283 31.05 24.98 -0.91
C PRO A 283 29.92 25.03 0.13
N GLU A 284 28.96 25.96 -0.01
CA GLU A 284 27.83 26.06 0.90
C GLU A 284 26.83 24.94 0.64
N LEU A 285 26.51 24.69 -0.64
CA LEU A 285 25.71 23.56 -1.06
C LEU A 285 26.33 22.23 -0.64
N ASP A 286 27.65 22.05 -0.82
CA ASP A 286 28.36 20.84 -0.39
C ASP A 286 28.20 20.58 1.11
N LYS A 287 28.34 21.64 1.92
CA LYS A 287 28.15 21.56 3.37
C LYS A 287 26.71 21.16 3.73
N LEU A 288 25.71 21.76 3.09
CA LEU A 288 24.30 21.45 3.32
C LEU A 288 23.96 20.01 2.91
N LEU A 289 24.46 19.56 1.77
CA LEU A 289 24.28 18.19 1.29
C LEU A 289 25.00 17.17 2.20
N ALA A 290 26.18 17.49 2.70
CA ALA A 290 26.88 16.66 3.68
C ALA A 290 26.12 16.57 5.02
N GLU A 291 25.56 17.68 5.51
CA GLU A 291 24.71 17.67 6.71
C GLU A 291 23.44 16.86 6.48
N PHE A 292 22.80 17.02 5.31
CA PHE A 292 21.67 16.22 4.87
C PHE A 292 22.00 14.73 4.90
N TYR A 293 23.12 14.31 4.31
CA TYR A 293 23.40 12.89 4.09
C TYR A 293 23.96 12.20 5.33
N PHE A 294 24.90 12.82 6.04
CA PHE A 294 25.67 12.15 7.11
C PHE A 294 25.13 12.35 8.53
N THR A 295 24.06 13.12 8.72
CA THR A 295 23.39 13.21 10.03
C THR A 295 22.62 11.93 10.36
N THR A 296 22.48 11.61 11.65
CA THR A 296 21.60 10.53 12.13
C THR A 296 20.21 11.02 12.53
N ASN A 297 19.95 12.34 12.45
CA ASN A 297 18.67 12.94 12.81
C ASN A 297 17.87 13.32 11.55
N LEU A 298 16.76 12.61 11.32
CA LEU A 298 15.92 12.79 10.13
C LEU A 298 15.35 14.22 10.00
N THR A 299 15.02 14.87 11.11
CA THR A 299 14.54 16.26 11.09
C THR A 299 15.63 17.21 10.60
N LYS A 300 16.86 17.06 11.11
CA LYS A 300 18.01 17.84 10.62
C LYS A 300 18.31 17.56 9.15
N ALA A 301 18.18 16.30 8.72
CA ALA A 301 18.35 15.92 7.32
C ALA A 301 17.36 16.69 6.42
N LYS A 302 16.08 16.70 6.78
CA LYS A 302 15.03 17.46 6.05
C LYS A 302 15.34 18.96 6.00
N GLU A 303 15.70 19.57 7.14
CA GLU A 303 16.04 20.99 7.21
C GLU A 303 17.25 21.36 6.34
N ALA A 304 18.30 20.53 6.34
CA ALA A 304 19.48 20.73 5.50
C ALA A 304 19.14 20.58 4.01
N LEU A 305 18.33 19.59 3.65
CA LEU A 305 17.90 19.38 2.26
C LEU A 305 17.02 20.53 1.75
N TRP A 306 16.16 21.12 2.58
CA TRP A 306 15.36 22.28 2.18
C TRP A 306 16.23 23.48 1.81
N LYS A 307 17.27 23.77 2.59
CA LYS A 307 18.25 24.82 2.27
C LYS A 307 19.08 24.47 1.04
N ALA A 308 19.45 23.20 0.87
CA ALA A 308 20.14 22.74 -0.33
C ALA A 308 19.26 22.93 -1.57
N GLN A 309 17.94 22.68 -1.48
CA GLN A 309 17.00 22.94 -2.58
C GLN A 309 16.93 24.42 -2.96
N GLU A 310 16.97 25.35 -1.99
CA GLU A 310 17.04 26.79 -2.26
C GLU A 310 18.29 27.14 -3.08
N LYS A 311 19.47 26.68 -2.64
CA LYS A 311 20.73 26.84 -3.37
C LYS A 311 20.71 26.22 -4.76
N VAL A 312 20.16 25.00 -4.89
CA VAL A 312 20.04 24.33 -6.18
C VAL A 312 19.12 25.12 -7.12
N ALA A 313 18.05 25.73 -6.62
CA ALA A 313 17.18 26.59 -7.43
C ALA A 313 17.85 27.91 -7.85
N GLU A 314 18.77 28.45 -7.04
CA GLU A 314 19.57 29.63 -7.40
C GLU A 314 20.66 29.32 -8.44
N ILE A 315 21.38 28.21 -8.25
CA ILE A 315 22.44 27.73 -9.16
C ILE A 315 21.82 27.20 -10.45
N LEU A 316 20.67 26.54 -10.35
CA LEU A 316 19.87 26.00 -11.45
C LEU A 316 20.68 25.08 -12.40
N PRO A 317 21.25 23.96 -11.89
CA PRO A 317 22.04 23.01 -12.69
C PRO A 317 21.21 22.25 -13.73
N TYR A 318 19.92 22.15 -13.47
CA TYR A 318 18.91 21.77 -14.44
C TYR A 318 17.66 22.60 -14.19
N ILE A 319 16.81 22.70 -15.21
CA ILE A 319 15.55 23.44 -15.13
C ILE A 319 14.40 22.41 -15.10
N PRO A 320 13.69 22.25 -13.95
CA PRO A 320 12.52 21.39 -13.87
C PRO A 320 11.43 21.82 -14.87
N ILE A 321 10.77 20.87 -15.53
CA ILE A 321 9.69 21.16 -16.49
C ILE A 321 8.37 20.61 -15.95
N TYR A 322 8.28 19.29 -15.78
CA TYR A 322 7.07 18.63 -15.28
C TYR A 322 7.39 17.30 -14.60
N SER A 323 6.41 16.79 -13.85
CA SER A 323 6.41 15.42 -13.34
C SER A 323 5.31 14.61 -14.01
N GLY A 324 5.60 13.35 -14.29
CA GLY A 324 4.69 12.47 -15.02
C GLY A 324 3.46 12.12 -14.20
N ILE A 325 2.29 12.12 -14.84
CA ILE A 325 1.06 11.55 -14.29
C ILE A 325 0.86 10.15 -14.88
N ALA A 326 0.55 9.17 -14.03
CA ALA A 326 0.09 7.86 -14.47
C ALA A 326 -1.43 7.80 -14.45
N ASN A 327 -2.02 7.27 -15.53
CA ASN A 327 -3.43 6.88 -15.57
C ASN A 327 -3.51 5.37 -15.51
N VAL A 328 -4.18 4.84 -14.49
CA VAL A 328 -4.38 3.40 -14.35
C VAL A 328 -5.87 3.14 -14.30
N GLY A 329 -6.34 2.38 -15.30
CA GLY A 329 -7.69 1.89 -15.36
C GLY A 329 -7.86 0.67 -14.46
N PHE A 330 -9.03 0.58 -13.84
CA PHE A 330 -9.49 -0.56 -13.06
C PHE A 330 -10.90 -0.92 -13.50
N ARG A 331 -11.23 -2.21 -13.51
CA ARG A 331 -12.62 -2.64 -13.74
C ARG A 331 -13.52 -2.14 -12.61
N THR A 332 -14.75 -1.75 -12.90
CA THR A 332 -15.68 -1.16 -11.90
C THR A 332 -16.12 -2.11 -10.80
N ASP A 333 -15.91 -3.41 -10.98
CA ASP A 333 -16.06 -4.43 -9.95
C ASP A 333 -14.79 -4.63 -9.11
N ILE A 334 -13.74 -3.82 -9.29
CA ILE A 334 -12.54 -3.84 -8.44
C ILE A 334 -12.58 -2.69 -7.43
N ALA A 335 -12.17 -3.00 -6.20
CA ALA A 335 -11.92 -2.02 -5.16
C ALA A 335 -10.73 -2.44 -4.28
N GLY A 336 -10.36 -1.60 -3.32
CA GLY A 336 -9.24 -1.86 -2.41
C GLY A 336 -7.87 -1.44 -2.93
N VAL A 337 -7.83 -0.60 -3.98
CA VAL A 337 -6.58 0.01 -4.48
C VAL A 337 -6.11 1.07 -3.49
N VAL A 338 -4.89 0.91 -2.99
CA VAL A 338 -4.28 1.82 -2.01
C VAL A 338 -3.26 2.69 -2.71
N LEU A 339 -3.48 4.01 -2.73
CA LEU A 339 -2.54 4.99 -3.29
C LEU A 339 -1.67 5.61 -2.20
N ASN A 340 -0.42 5.91 -2.54
CA ASN A 340 0.46 6.69 -1.68
C ASN A 340 0.04 8.17 -1.72
N LYS A 341 -0.05 8.81 -0.57
CA LYS A 341 -0.35 10.24 -0.40
C LYS A 341 0.95 11.04 -0.24
N PRO A 342 0.99 12.32 -0.66
CA PRO A 342 -0.15 13.13 -1.10
C PRO A 342 -0.64 12.85 -2.53
N VAL A 343 0.24 12.41 -3.43
CA VAL A 343 -0.08 12.25 -4.87
C VAL A 343 0.65 11.07 -5.53
N GLY A 344 1.26 10.17 -4.74
CA GLY A 344 2.13 9.10 -5.23
C GLY A 344 1.39 7.90 -5.84
N GLY A 345 2.18 6.96 -6.36
CA GLY A 345 1.67 5.74 -7.01
C GLY A 345 1.08 4.71 -6.06
N GLN A 346 0.70 3.57 -6.64
CA GLN A 346 0.12 2.44 -5.90
C GLN A 346 1.04 1.97 -4.76
N SER A 347 0.47 1.77 -3.58
CA SER A 347 1.16 1.21 -2.41
C SER A 347 1.18 -0.32 -2.48
N TYR A 348 2.21 -0.93 -1.90
CA TYR A 348 2.28 -2.38 -1.65
C TYR A 348 1.01 -2.90 -0.94
N LEU A 349 0.39 -2.08 -0.08
CA LEU A 349 -0.84 -2.48 0.61
C LEU A 349 -2.01 -2.79 -0.33
N THR A 350 -1.96 -2.38 -1.60
CA THR A 350 -2.95 -2.85 -2.59
C THR A 350 -2.92 -4.37 -2.74
N THR A 351 -1.76 -5.01 -2.71
CA THR A 351 -1.62 -6.47 -2.73
C THR A 351 -2.44 -7.14 -1.62
N LEU A 352 -2.54 -6.49 -0.45
CA LEU A 352 -3.32 -7.01 0.67
C LEU A 352 -4.82 -6.67 0.58
N ASN A 353 -5.15 -5.54 -0.04
CA ASN A 353 -6.45 -4.91 0.05
C ASN A 353 -7.34 -5.10 -1.19
N VAL A 354 -6.78 -5.39 -2.36
CA VAL A 354 -7.57 -5.48 -3.61
C VAL A 354 -8.58 -6.62 -3.55
N PHE A 355 -9.80 -6.37 -4.01
CA PHE A 355 -10.90 -7.35 -4.03
C PHE A 355 -11.92 -7.05 -5.13
N HIS A 356 -12.77 -8.04 -5.42
CA HIS A 356 -13.93 -7.91 -6.30
C HIS A 356 -15.16 -7.45 -5.50
N ILE A 357 -15.81 -6.37 -5.90
CA ILE A 357 -17.04 -5.86 -5.28
C ILE A 357 -18.11 -6.96 -5.29
N GLY A 358 -18.79 -7.14 -4.16
CA GLY A 358 -19.70 -8.26 -3.92
C GLY A 358 -19.02 -9.57 -3.49
N THR A 359 -17.72 -9.73 -3.76
CA THR A 359 -16.90 -10.89 -3.37
C THR A 359 -15.67 -10.42 -2.59
N PRO A 360 -15.83 -9.99 -1.31
CA PRO A 360 -14.76 -9.35 -0.54
C PRO A 360 -13.56 -10.26 -0.22
N PHE A 361 -13.69 -11.57 -0.43
CA PHE A 361 -12.62 -12.55 -0.33
C PHE A 361 -12.71 -13.61 -1.43
N GLY A 362 -11.55 -14.07 -1.89
CA GLY A 362 -11.43 -15.09 -2.92
C GLY A 362 -11.23 -14.53 -4.32
N GLY A 363 -11.23 -15.43 -5.30
CA GLY A 363 -11.04 -15.08 -6.72
C GLY A 363 -9.60 -14.69 -7.06
N ALA A 364 -9.41 -14.24 -8.30
CA ALA A 364 -8.11 -13.86 -8.85
C ALA A 364 -8.07 -12.35 -9.17
N TYR A 365 -6.93 -11.72 -8.90
CA TYR A 365 -6.60 -10.38 -9.40
C TYR A 365 -5.69 -10.48 -10.63
N ARG A 366 -6.10 -9.91 -11.75
CA ARG A 366 -5.46 -10.06 -13.07
C ARG A 366 -4.73 -8.79 -13.45
N THR A 367 -3.40 -8.80 -13.35
CA THR A 367 -2.54 -7.64 -13.60
C THR A 367 -1.45 -7.98 -14.62
N PRO A 368 -1.32 -7.26 -15.74
CA PRO A 368 -0.40 -7.63 -16.80
C PRO A 368 1.08 -7.38 -16.43
N LEU A 369 1.98 -8.18 -17.01
CA LEU A 369 3.42 -7.91 -17.06
C LEU A 369 3.79 -7.32 -18.42
N GLY A 370 4.65 -6.29 -18.42
CA GLY A 370 5.10 -5.62 -19.64
C GLY A 370 6.26 -6.29 -20.35
N SER A 371 6.88 -7.26 -19.72
CA SER A 371 7.95 -8.10 -20.24
C SER A 371 7.92 -9.46 -19.54
N ASP A 372 8.55 -10.48 -20.13
CA ASP A 372 8.69 -11.78 -19.47
C ASP A 372 9.86 -11.73 -18.46
N PRO A 373 9.65 -11.96 -17.15
CA PRO A 373 10.72 -11.91 -16.15
C PRO A 373 11.86 -12.89 -16.44
N ARG A 374 13.08 -12.39 -16.66
CA ARG A 374 14.22 -13.25 -17.05
C ARG A 374 14.69 -14.13 -15.89
N THR A 375 14.69 -13.55 -14.69
CA THR A 375 15.04 -14.22 -13.43
C THR A 375 14.14 -13.72 -12.30
N LEU A 376 13.81 -14.60 -11.34
CA LEU A 376 13.16 -14.21 -10.08
C LEU A 376 14.15 -14.34 -8.91
N ASN A 377 15.35 -13.79 -9.11
CA ASN A 377 16.42 -13.73 -8.12
C ASN A 377 16.53 -12.29 -7.58
N PRO A 378 16.32 -12.05 -6.27
CA PRO A 378 16.36 -10.70 -5.71
C PRO A 378 17.73 -10.02 -5.87
N PHE A 379 18.83 -10.77 -5.97
CA PHE A 379 20.19 -10.23 -6.07
C PHE A 379 20.63 -9.91 -7.51
N THR A 380 19.92 -10.40 -8.53
CA THR A 380 20.29 -10.17 -9.95
C THR A 380 19.15 -9.65 -10.83
N ALA A 381 17.94 -9.49 -10.29
CA ALA A 381 16.83 -8.82 -10.97
C ALA A 381 17.13 -7.33 -11.21
N ILE A 382 16.69 -6.81 -12.35
CA ILE A 382 16.93 -5.42 -12.80
C ILE A 382 15.66 -4.73 -13.30
N THR A 383 14.60 -5.47 -13.63
CA THR A 383 13.39 -4.92 -14.24
C THR A 383 12.27 -4.74 -13.21
N GLY A 384 11.38 -3.77 -13.48
CA GLY A 384 10.17 -3.57 -12.68
C GLY A 384 9.23 -4.78 -12.68
N ASP A 385 9.11 -5.50 -13.80
CA ASP A 385 8.26 -6.69 -13.91
C ASP A 385 8.79 -7.88 -13.08
N GLU A 386 10.11 -8.09 -13.00
CA GLU A 386 10.72 -9.07 -12.08
C GLU A 386 10.37 -8.74 -10.62
N TRP A 387 10.44 -7.47 -10.23
CA TRP A 387 10.07 -7.02 -8.89
C TRP A 387 8.56 -7.00 -8.64
N ALA A 388 7.73 -6.77 -9.67
CA ALA A 388 6.27 -6.85 -9.57
C ALA A 388 5.82 -8.26 -9.15
N VAL A 389 6.55 -9.31 -9.57
CA VAL A 389 6.33 -10.68 -9.10
C VAL A 389 6.91 -10.87 -7.70
N MET A 390 8.20 -10.58 -7.51
CA MET A 390 8.90 -10.89 -6.25
C MET A 390 8.35 -10.12 -5.04
N ASN A 391 7.85 -8.90 -5.20
CA ASN A 391 7.29 -8.12 -4.10
C ASN A 391 5.99 -8.71 -3.53
N ASN A 392 5.34 -9.65 -4.21
CA ASN A 392 4.20 -10.40 -3.65
C ASN A 392 4.63 -11.60 -2.79
N ILE A 393 5.91 -11.95 -2.82
CA ILE A 393 6.50 -13.14 -2.18
C ILE A 393 7.51 -12.74 -1.10
N LEU A 394 8.47 -11.88 -1.44
CA LEU A 394 9.53 -11.39 -0.55
C LEU A 394 9.10 -10.07 0.10
N GLU A 395 9.38 -9.89 1.39
CA GLU A 395 9.08 -8.67 2.13
C GLU A 395 10.35 -8.02 2.69
N THR A 396 10.24 -6.74 3.03
CA THR A 396 11.31 -5.90 3.61
C THR A 396 11.05 -5.63 5.09
N LEU A 397 12.03 -5.04 5.80
CA LEU A 397 11.91 -4.72 7.23
C LEU A 397 10.83 -3.68 7.51
N PHE A 398 10.66 -2.71 6.62
CA PHE A 398 9.58 -1.73 6.63
C PHE A 398 9.15 -1.38 5.21
N ILE A 399 7.94 -0.84 5.07
CA ILE A 399 7.39 -0.38 3.79
C ILE A 399 7.10 1.13 3.83
N ALA A 400 6.83 1.75 2.68
CA ALA A 400 6.39 3.13 2.63
C ALA A 400 5.02 3.27 3.32
N HIS A 401 4.84 4.30 4.15
CA HIS A 401 3.53 4.58 4.74
C HIS A 401 2.59 5.17 3.66
N PRO A 402 1.44 4.55 3.37
CA PRO A 402 0.56 4.99 2.29
C PRO A 402 0.00 6.40 2.52
N ASP A 403 -0.31 6.80 3.75
CA ASP A 403 -0.85 8.15 4.01
C ASP A 403 0.21 9.25 4.14
N GLN A 404 1.49 8.88 4.20
CA GLN A 404 2.60 9.82 4.32
C GLN A 404 3.83 9.18 3.67
N VAL A 405 3.95 9.30 2.34
CA VAL A 405 4.97 8.56 1.57
C VAL A 405 6.41 8.84 2.00
N SER A 406 6.67 9.97 2.66
CA SER A 406 7.96 10.33 3.26
C SER A 406 8.28 9.63 4.58
N SER A 407 7.34 8.85 5.13
CA SER A 407 7.45 8.10 6.38
C SER A 407 7.46 6.58 6.14
N ASP A 408 7.90 5.85 7.16
CA ASP A 408 8.03 4.40 7.13
C ASP A 408 6.97 3.73 7.98
N LEU A 409 6.41 2.64 7.47
CA LEU A 409 5.48 1.77 8.20
C LEU A 409 6.22 0.49 8.61
N PRO A 410 6.32 0.18 9.91
CA PRO A 410 6.89 -1.08 10.39
C PRO A 410 6.28 -2.29 9.68
N TRP A 411 7.13 -3.19 9.21
CA TRP A 411 6.72 -4.39 8.49
C TRP A 411 7.31 -5.64 9.12
N LEU A 412 8.31 -6.32 8.54
CA LEU A 412 8.97 -7.45 9.21
C LEU A 412 9.66 -7.02 10.52
N ALA A 413 10.20 -5.80 10.57
CA ALA A 413 10.58 -5.14 11.81
C ALA A 413 9.38 -4.42 12.42
N LYS A 414 9.10 -4.66 13.70
CA LYS A 414 8.07 -3.94 14.48
C LYS A 414 8.55 -2.57 14.96
N SER A 415 9.86 -2.39 15.10
CA SER A 415 10.49 -1.10 15.41
C SER A 415 11.99 -1.13 15.14
N TRP A 416 12.60 0.05 15.09
CA TRP A 416 14.05 0.21 15.06
C TRP A 416 14.49 1.46 15.82
N THR A 417 15.75 1.47 16.24
CA THR A 417 16.42 2.64 16.81
C THR A 417 17.74 2.86 16.06
N MET A 418 18.14 4.12 15.94
CA MET A 418 19.40 4.51 15.32
C MET A 418 20.13 5.49 16.24
N GLU A 419 21.40 5.20 16.52
CA GLU A 419 22.23 5.95 17.44
C GLU A 419 23.65 6.11 16.87
N GLU A 420 24.30 7.23 17.20
CA GLU A 420 25.71 7.45 16.95
C GLU A 420 26.50 6.93 18.17
N VAL A 421 27.46 6.04 17.93
CA VAL A 421 28.35 5.49 18.96
C VAL A 421 29.80 5.67 18.55
N GLU A 422 30.71 5.66 19.53
CA GLU A 422 32.15 5.60 19.25
C GLU A 422 32.64 4.16 19.33
N MET A 423 33.41 3.73 18.33
CA MET A 423 34.04 2.42 18.32
C MET A 423 35.41 2.54 17.64
N GLY A 424 36.47 2.15 18.34
CA GLY A 424 37.84 2.25 17.82
C GLY A 424 38.25 3.67 17.42
N GLY A 425 37.77 4.70 18.15
CA GLY A 425 38.06 6.11 17.86
C GLY A 425 37.33 6.67 16.64
N SER A 426 36.42 5.91 16.02
CA SER A 426 35.59 6.35 14.88
C SER A 426 34.13 6.48 15.30
N LYS A 427 33.44 7.44 14.68
CA LYS A 427 31.97 7.55 14.77
C LYS A 427 31.32 6.44 13.96
N VAL A 428 30.37 5.74 14.57
CA VAL A 428 29.71 4.56 14.00
C VAL A 428 28.20 4.73 14.16
N THR A 429 27.45 4.43 13.11
CA THR A 429 26.00 4.31 13.20
C THR A 429 25.67 2.92 13.71
N LYS A 430 24.97 2.85 14.84
CA LYS A 430 24.40 1.62 15.38
C LYS A 430 22.90 1.63 15.13
N ILE A 431 22.40 0.61 14.45
CA ILE A 431 20.97 0.44 14.16
C ILE A 431 20.50 -0.87 14.78
N THR A 432 19.48 -0.80 15.63
CA THR A 432 18.87 -1.97 16.28
C THR A 432 17.46 -2.16 15.74
N PHE A 433 17.17 -3.31 15.15
CA PHE A 433 15.84 -3.71 14.72
C PHE A 433 15.23 -4.70 15.70
N ARG A 434 13.94 -4.53 16.00
CA ARG A 434 13.10 -5.53 16.67
C ARG A 434 12.16 -6.12 15.64
N LEU A 435 12.15 -7.44 15.52
CA LEU A 435 11.37 -8.18 14.53
C LEU A 435 10.02 -8.63 15.10
N ASN A 436 9.07 -8.93 14.21
CA ASN A 436 7.85 -9.64 14.57
C ASN A 436 8.17 -11.11 14.85
N ASP A 437 7.53 -11.68 15.87
CA ASP A 437 7.78 -13.04 16.37
C ASP A 437 6.77 -14.09 15.86
N ASN A 438 5.76 -13.65 15.11
CA ASN A 438 4.71 -14.48 14.52
C ASN A 438 4.91 -14.74 13.02
N VAL A 439 6.09 -14.44 12.48
CA VAL A 439 6.38 -14.57 11.05
C VAL A 439 7.00 -15.92 10.74
N THR A 440 6.53 -16.56 9.67
CA THR A 440 7.09 -17.80 9.13
C THR A 440 7.36 -17.64 7.64
N TRP A 441 8.44 -18.25 7.16
CA TRP A 441 8.64 -18.54 5.76
C TRP A 441 7.53 -19.46 5.23
N GLN A 442 7.29 -19.43 3.92
CA GLN A 442 6.22 -20.19 3.26
C GLN A 442 6.37 -21.72 3.36
N ASP A 443 7.54 -22.22 3.75
CA ASP A 443 7.79 -23.63 4.05
C ASP A 443 7.55 -24.02 5.52
N GLY A 444 7.17 -23.05 6.36
CA GLY A 444 6.88 -23.19 7.79
C GLY A 444 8.07 -22.97 8.72
N VAL A 445 9.27 -22.69 8.20
CA VAL A 445 10.41 -22.30 9.03
C VAL A 445 10.15 -20.92 9.63
N LYS A 446 10.51 -20.70 10.91
CA LYS A 446 10.35 -19.39 11.55
C LYS A 446 11.28 -18.37 10.91
N PHE A 447 10.76 -17.17 10.65
CA PHE A 447 11.57 -16.01 10.28
C PHE A 447 12.25 -15.44 11.53
N THR A 448 13.55 -15.20 11.47
CA THR A 448 14.33 -14.70 12.62
C THR A 448 15.37 -13.67 12.22
N ALA A 449 15.99 -13.05 13.22
CA ALA A 449 17.16 -12.18 13.08
C ALA A 449 18.33 -12.86 12.37
N ARG A 450 18.42 -14.20 12.37
CA ARG A 450 19.43 -14.95 11.61
C ARG A 450 19.25 -14.79 10.11
N ASP A 451 18.02 -14.69 9.61
CA ASP A 451 17.75 -14.51 8.18
C ASP A 451 18.14 -13.10 7.70
N VAL A 452 17.85 -12.08 8.51
CA VAL A 452 18.26 -10.70 8.26
C VAL A 452 19.79 -10.60 8.26
N ASN A 453 20.43 -11.18 9.29
CA ASN A 453 21.88 -11.24 9.39
C ASN A 453 22.51 -11.93 8.17
N PHE A 454 21.99 -13.11 7.79
CA PHE A 454 22.44 -13.84 6.62
C PHE A 454 22.33 -12.97 5.36
N THR A 455 21.18 -12.35 5.12
CA THR A 455 20.92 -11.53 3.93
C THR A 455 21.94 -10.40 3.81
N TRP A 456 22.18 -9.66 4.89
CA TRP A 456 23.12 -8.53 4.88
C TRP A 456 24.58 -8.97 4.66
N TRP A 457 25.01 -10.05 5.30
CA TRP A 457 26.35 -10.60 5.07
C TRP A 457 26.50 -11.20 3.67
N PHE A 458 25.44 -11.82 3.15
CA PHE A 458 25.41 -12.31 1.78
C PHE A 458 25.64 -11.18 0.78
N ILE A 459 24.93 -10.05 0.92
CA ILE A 459 25.13 -8.87 0.07
C ILE A 459 26.55 -8.30 0.25
N LYS A 460 27.03 -8.17 1.49
CA LYS A 460 28.38 -7.64 1.74
C LYS A 460 29.48 -8.47 1.09
N ILE A 461 29.39 -9.80 1.17
CA ILE A 461 30.40 -10.74 0.67
C ILE A 461 30.34 -10.82 -0.85
N ASN A 462 29.13 -10.98 -1.41
CA ASN A 462 28.96 -11.26 -2.84
C ASN A 462 28.83 -10.01 -3.72
N LYS A 463 28.56 -8.84 -3.12
CA LYS A 463 28.47 -7.53 -3.80
C LYS A 463 27.55 -7.51 -5.04
N PRO A 464 26.29 -8.00 -4.94
CA PRO A 464 25.34 -7.93 -6.05
C PRO A 464 25.14 -6.48 -6.50
N THR A 465 25.41 -6.19 -7.78
CA THR A 465 25.52 -4.82 -8.32
C THR A 465 24.33 -3.93 -7.97
N GLN A 466 23.10 -4.47 -8.00
CA GLN A 466 21.88 -3.68 -7.77
C GLN A 466 21.53 -3.46 -6.30
N GLN A 467 22.04 -4.30 -5.39
CA GLN A 467 21.74 -4.21 -3.95
C GLN A 467 22.95 -3.76 -3.10
N TYR A 468 24.14 -3.68 -3.69
CA TYR A 468 25.35 -3.30 -2.97
C TYR A 468 25.45 -1.79 -2.80
N ALA A 469 25.19 -1.32 -1.59
CA ALA A 469 25.25 0.08 -1.18
C ALA A 469 26.37 0.35 -0.17
N ALA A 470 26.62 1.63 0.10
CA ALA A 470 27.67 2.10 1.03
C ALA A 470 27.55 1.49 2.43
N VAL A 471 26.33 1.19 2.89
CA VAL A 471 26.11 0.55 4.19
C VAL A 471 26.78 -0.81 4.29
N PHE A 472 26.75 -1.63 3.23
CA PHE A 472 27.31 -2.98 3.23
C PHE A 472 28.84 -2.95 3.11
N GLU A 473 29.38 -2.00 2.35
CA GLU A 473 30.82 -1.73 2.33
C GLU A 473 31.34 -1.40 3.75
N LYS A 474 30.66 -0.47 4.42
CA LYS A 474 31.04 0.06 5.73
C LYS A 474 30.55 -0.75 6.93
N MET A 475 29.74 -1.79 6.72
CA MET A 475 29.24 -2.66 7.78
C MET A 475 30.41 -3.35 8.50
N ILE A 476 30.53 -3.14 9.81
CA ILE A 476 31.63 -3.63 10.65
C ILE A 476 31.27 -4.99 11.22
N LYS A 477 30.13 -5.06 11.92
CA LYS A 477 29.61 -6.26 12.57
C LYS A 477 28.11 -6.20 12.76
N THR A 478 27.52 -7.34 13.04
CA THR A 478 26.15 -7.52 13.51
C THR A 478 26.14 -8.26 14.84
N GLU A 479 25.12 -8.01 15.67
CA GLU A 479 24.85 -8.74 16.91
C GLU A 479 23.43 -9.28 16.85
N VAL A 480 23.26 -10.56 17.15
CA VAL A 480 21.97 -11.26 17.17
C VAL A 480 21.77 -11.87 18.56
N PRO A 481 21.41 -11.07 19.58
CA PRO A 481 21.31 -11.54 20.96
C PRO A 481 20.15 -12.52 21.19
N ASP A 482 19.12 -12.49 20.34
CA ASP A 482 17.97 -13.39 20.36
C ASP A 482 17.37 -13.54 18.94
N ASP A 483 16.34 -14.37 18.80
CA ASP A 483 15.72 -14.67 17.50
C ASP A 483 15.02 -13.45 16.85
N TYR A 484 14.75 -12.37 17.58
CA TYR A 484 13.93 -11.24 17.10
C TYR A 484 14.60 -9.88 17.30
N THR A 485 15.88 -9.85 17.60
CA THR A 485 16.67 -8.63 17.76
C THR A 485 17.93 -8.74 16.93
N ILE A 486 18.18 -7.76 16.07
CA ILE A 486 19.45 -7.63 15.34
C ILE A 486 19.96 -6.20 15.44
N THR A 487 21.23 -6.07 15.78
CA THR A 487 21.95 -4.80 15.79
C THR A 487 23.03 -4.82 14.73
N VAL A 488 23.16 -3.75 13.95
CA VAL A 488 24.25 -3.57 12.98
C VAL A 488 25.06 -2.33 13.32
N TYR A 489 26.36 -2.43 13.13
CA TYR A 489 27.33 -1.36 13.34
C TYR A 489 27.97 -0.99 12.00
N VAL A 490 27.83 0.26 11.58
CA VAL A 490 28.29 0.75 10.28
C VAL A 490 29.27 1.89 10.50
N ASN A 491 30.44 1.83 9.86
CA ASN A 491 31.44 2.88 9.96
C ASN A 491 30.91 4.21 9.39
N GLY A 492 31.08 5.30 10.13
CA GLY A 492 30.55 6.62 9.80
C GLY A 492 29.10 6.84 10.22
N THR A 493 28.61 8.05 10.00
CA THR A 493 27.26 8.49 10.38
C THR A 493 26.41 8.73 9.13
N SER A 494 25.20 8.18 9.08
CA SER A 494 24.20 8.51 8.05
C SER A 494 22.83 7.95 8.42
N TRP A 495 21.78 8.74 8.24
CA TRP A 495 20.40 8.27 8.33
C TRP A 495 20.01 7.39 7.13
N THR A 496 20.70 7.52 5.99
CA THR A 496 20.43 6.73 4.78
C THR A 496 20.72 5.24 4.97
N TYR A 497 21.62 4.90 5.90
CA TYR A 497 21.96 3.50 6.21
C TYR A 497 20.74 2.66 6.60
N LEU A 498 19.74 3.27 7.25
CA LEU A 498 18.48 2.61 7.55
C LEU A 498 17.77 2.11 6.26
N TYR A 499 17.76 2.93 5.21
CA TYR A 499 17.09 2.64 3.95
C TYR A 499 17.92 1.68 3.08
N ASP A 500 19.24 1.83 3.07
CA ASP A 500 20.15 0.93 2.35
C ASP A 500 20.09 -0.51 2.91
N LEU A 501 19.77 -0.67 4.20
CA LEU A 501 19.58 -1.99 4.85
C LEU A 501 18.21 -2.61 4.60
N ASN A 502 17.24 -1.84 4.11
CA ASN A 502 15.85 -2.28 3.89
C ASN A 502 15.69 -3.00 2.55
N VAL A 503 16.40 -4.12 2.43
CA VAL A 503 16.38 -5.01 1.26
C VAL A 503 15.32 -6.10 1.41
N ALA A 504 14.98 -6.79 0.32
CA ALA A 504 14.17 -8.00 0.37
C ALA A 504 14.92 -9.08 1.16
N ILE A 505 14.32 -9.57 2.25
CA ILE A 505 14.97 -10.56 3.10
C ILE A 505 14.81 -11.97 2.50
N VAL A 506 15.88 -12.76 2.55
CA VAL A 506 15.90 -14.12 1.99
C VAL A 506 16.09 -15.18 3.08
N PRO A 507 15.52 -16.40 2.91
CA PRO A 507 15.63 -17.48 3.90
C PRO A 507 17.05 -18.04 3.97
N ALA A 508 17.69 -17.95 5.13
CA ALA A 508 19.07 -18.41 5.32
C ALA A 508 19.23 -19.92 5.08
N HIS A 509 18.21 -20.73 5.38
CA HIS A 509 18.27 -22.17 5.19
C HIS A 509 18.17 -22.61 3.73
N ILE A 510 17.69 -21.74 2.83
CA ILE A 510 17.69 -22.01 1.38
C ILE A 510 18.92 -21.38 0.73
N TRP A 511 19.13 -20.08 0.94
CA TRP A 511 20.21 -19.33 0.30
C TRP A 511 21.58 -19.64 0.89
N GLY A 512 21.65 -20.14 2.13
CA GLY A 512 22.87 -20.64 2.75
C GLY A 512 23.25 -22.07 2.34
N ASN A 513 22.41 -22.76 1.55
CA ASN A 513 22.73 -24.09 1.03
C ASN A 513 23.68 -23.97 -0.18
N GLU A 514 24.97 -23.90 0.10
CA GLU A 514 26.00 -23.75 -0.94
C GLU A 514 25.98 -24.88 -1.97
N SER A 515 25.72 -26.12 -1.56
CA SER A 515 25.66 -27.27 -2.47
C SER A 515 24.51 -27.12 -3.46
N LEU A 516 23.35 -26.67 -2.97
CA LEU A 516 22.20 -26.36 -3.81
C LEU A 516 22.52 -25.21 -4.78
N LEU A 517 23.08 -24.09 -4.29
CA LEU A 517 23.47 -22.98 -5.15
C LEU A 517 24.48 -23.41 -6.24
N LYS A 518 25.52 -24.16 -5.86
CA LYS A 518 26.54 -24.68 -6.79
C LYS A 518 25.92 -25.60 -7.85
N GLN A 519 25.00 -26.47 -7.45
CA GLN A 519 24.27 -27.35 -8.37
C GLN A 519 23.56 -26.57 -9.49
N TYR A 520 23.06 -25.38 -9.18
CA TYR A 520 22.34 -24.52 -10.14
C TYR A 520 23.17 -23.33 -10.64
N GLY A 521 24.51 -23.47 -10.68
CA GLY A 521 25.40 -22.52 -11.35
C GLY A 521 25.84 -21.32 -10.50
N GLY A 522 25.69 -21.40 -9.19
CA GLY A 522 26.04 -20.34 -8.24
C GLY A 522 24.93 -19.30 -8.08
N TRP A 523 25.04 -18.45 -7.06
CA TRP A 523 23.99 -17.52 -6.69
C TRP A 523 23.63 -16.49 -7.78
N GLU A 524 24.57 -16.12 -8.65
CA GLU A 524 24.36 -15.13 -9.71
C GLU A 524 23.39 -15.62 -10.78
N LYS A 525 23.53 -16.89 -11.17
CA LYS A 525 22.73 -17.53 -12.23
C LYS A 525 21.50 -18.23 -11.70
N TRP A 526 21.40 -18.36 -10.37
CA TRP A 526 20.33 -19.10 -9.74
C TRP A 526 18.99 -18.37 -9.88
N ASP A 527 17.96 -19.08 -10.34
CA ASP A 527 16.58 -18.61 -10.38
C ASP A 527 15.77 -19.50 -9.42
N PRO A 528 15.46 -19.02 -8.20
CA PRO A 528 14.82 -19.83 -7.18
C PRO A 528 13.40 -20.29 -7.58
N SER A 529 12.76 -19.61 -8.54
CA SER A 529 11.44 -20.02 -9.07
C SER A 529 11.48 -21.29 -9.94
N LYS A 530 12.66 -21.64 -10.47
CA LYS A 530 12.86 -22.82 -11.34
C LYS A 530 13.35 -24.05 -10.57
N VAL A 531 13.67 -23.90 -9.30
CA VAL A 531 14.24 -24.96 -8.47
C VAL A 531 13.18 -25.47 -7.50
N PRO A 532 12.79 -26.76 -7.55
CA PRO A 532 11.87 -27.33 -6.58
C PRO A 532 12.41 -27.22 -5.14
N HIS A 533 11.53 -26.96 -4.18
CA HIS A 533 11.91 -26.93 -2.78
C HIS A 533 12.40 -28.32 -2.33
N PRO A 534 13.53 -28.42 -1.59
CA PRO A 534 14.16 -29.70 -1.28
C PRO A 534 13.28 -30.64 -0.43
N THR A 535 12.40 -30.08 0.41
CA THR A 535 11.62 -30.86 1.40
C THR A 535 10.11 -30.63 1.36
N LYS A 536 9.61 -29.70 0.54
CA LYS A 536 8.19 -29.29 0.52
C LYS A 536 7.64 -29.43 -0.89
N LYS A 537 6.96 -30.55 -1.13
CA LYS A 537 6.38 -30.85 -2.43
C LYS A 537 5.42 -29.73 -2.86
N GLY A 538 5.55 -29.29 -4.11
CA GLY A 538 4.70 -28.23 -4.69
C GLY A 538 5.18 -26.80 -4.44
N LEU A 539 6.24 -26.61 -3.64
CA LEU A 539 6.93 -25.34 -3.53
C LEU A 539 8.20 -25.32 -4.39
N THR A 540 8.62 -24.12 -4.77
CA THR A 540 9.95 -23.85 -5.34
C THR A 540 10.86 -23.27 -4.25
N CYS A 541 12.12 -23.01 -4.56
CA CYS A 541 13.03 -22.30 -3.67
C CYS A 541 12.76 -20.79 -3.60
N LEU A 542 11.82 -20.25 -4.39
CA LEU A 542 11.35 -18.88 -4.27
C LEU A 542 10.38 -18.79 -3.07
N ILE A 543 10.98 -18.87 -1.89
CA ILE A 543 10.31 -18.85 -0.59
C ILE A 543 10.44 -17.46 0.00
N GLY A 544 9.31 -16.90 0.41
CA GLY A 544 9.23 -15.61 1.08
C GLY A 544 8.41 -15.63 2.37
N THR A 545 8.25 -14.47 2.99
CA THR A 545 7.34 -14.24 4.13
C THR A 545 6.01 -13.64 3.69
N GLY A 546 5.89 -13.26 2.41
CA GLY A 546 4.80 -12.51 1.83
C GLY A 546 3.50 -13.30 1.61
N PRO A 547 2.44 -12.59 1.20
CA PRO A 547 1.08 -13.10 1.12
C PRO A 547 0.85 -14.16 0.04
N PHE A 548 1.73 -14.29 -0.95
CA PHE A 548 1.57 -15.25 -2.04
C PHE A 548 2.80 -16.14 -2.22
N ILE A 549 2.57 -17.40 -2.59
CA ILE A 549 3.57 -18.35 -3.08
C ILE A 549 3.62 -18.32 -4.61
N PHE A 550 4.80 -18.57 -5.18
CA PHE A 550 4.94 -18.87 -6.59
C PHE A 550 4.28 -20.21 -6.92
N ALA A 551 3.23 -20.20 -7.76
CA ALA A 551 2.44 -21.39 -8.03
C ALA A 551 2.74 -22.00 -9.39
N ASP A 552 2.77 -21.19 -10.45
CA ASP A 552 3.00 -21.65 -11.82
C ASP A 552 3.57 -20.54 -12.71
N ARG A 553 4.24 -20.93 -13.79
CA ARG A 553 4.70 -20.03 -14.84
C ARG A 553 4.71 -20.73 -16.18
N LYS A 554 4.12 -20.08 -17.17
CA LYS A 554 4.27 -20.43 -18.58
C LYS A 554 5.05 -19.30 -19.29
N PRO A 555 6.32 -19.52 -19.66
CA PRO A 555 7.15 -18.49 -20.30
C PRO A 555 6.46 -17.85 -21.50
N GLY A 556 6.55 -16.53 -21.61
CA GLY A 556 5.88 -15.73 -22.64
C GLY A 556 4.36 -15.59 -22.47
N GLU A 557 3.73 -16.28 -21.52
CA GLU A 557 2.27 -16.30 -21.37
C GLU A 557 1.79 -15.77 -20.01
N TYR A 558 2.23 -16.34 -18.89
CA TYR A 558 1.82 -15.86 -17.56
C TYR A 558 2.73 -16.32 -16.41
N ILE A 559 2.60 -15.63 -15.28
CA ILE A 559 2.99 -16.09 -13.94
C ILE A 559 1.74 -16.12 -13.06
N LEU A 560 1.58 -17.19 -12.28
CA LEU A 560 0.48 -17.36 -11.32
C LEU A 560 1.03 -17.40 -9.90
N LEU A 561 0.49 -16.55 -9.04
CA LEU A 561 0.75 -16.54 -7.62
C LEU A 561 -0.52 -16.97 -6.87
N ARG A 562 -0.35 -17.74 -5.79
CA ARG A 562 -1.46 -18.22 -4.94
C ARG A 562 -1.28 -17.79 -3.51
N TRP A 563 -2.37 -17.47 -2.85
CA TRP A 563 -2.37 -17.04 -1.45
C TRP A 563 -1.69 -18.08 -0.56
N TYR A 564 -0.78 -17.62 0.30
CA TYR A 564 -0.15 -18.39 1.35
C TYR A 564 -1.05 -18.43 2.60
N PRO A 565 -1.68 -19.58 2.92
CA PRO A 565 -2.73 -19.59 3.95
C PRO A 565 -2.28 -19.25 5.37
N ASN A 566 -1.01 -19.51 5.69
CA ASN A 566 -0.41 -19.19 6.99
C ASN A 566 0.29 -17.82 7.00
N TYR A 567 -0.04 -16.93 6.06
CA TYR A 567 0.53 -15.58 6.03
C TYR A 567 0.31 -14.88 7.38
N TRP A 568 1.37 -14.31 7.93
CA TRP A 568 1.40 -13.76 9.29
C TRP A 568 0.51 -12.52 9.49
N LYS A 569 0.16 -11.84 8.38
CA LYS A 569 -0.83 -10.75 8.32
C LYS A 569 -2.13 -11.17 7.63
N ARG A 570 -2.50 -12.46 7.71
CA ARG A 570 -3.77 -12.97 7.17
C ARG A 570 -4.95 -12.10 7.63
N HIS A 571 -5.83 -11.74 6.70
CA HIS A 571 -7.05 -11.00 7.02
C HIS A 571 -7.88 -11.74 8.10
N PRO A 572 -8.31 -11.08 9.19
CA PRO A 572 -9.00 -11.74 10.31
C PRO A 572 -10.34 -12.39 9.91
N SER A 573 -10.98 -11.88 8.86
CA SER A 573 -12.20 -12.47 8.28
C SER A 573 -11.97 -13.64 7.33
N LYS A 574 -10.72 -13.99 6.95
CA LYS A 574 -10.41 -15.22 6.20
C LYS A 574 -10.48 -16.46 7.11
N THR A 575 -11.57 -16.60 7.86
CA THR A 575 -11.85 -17.62 8.88
C THR A 575 -13.21 -18.28 8.61
N ILE A 576 -13.69 -19.11 9.54
CA ILE A 576 -15.04 -19.70 9.43
C ILE A 576 -16.13 -18.71 9.85
N SER A 577 -17.34 -18.88 9.34
CA SER A 577 -18.54 -18.15 9.74
C SER A 577 -19.65 -19.09 10.20
N LEU A 578 -20.56 -18.56 11.01
CA LEU A 578 -21.68 -19.30 11.60
C LEU A 578 -23.00 -18.60 11.33
N GLU A 579 -23.94 -19.35 10.80
CA GLU A 579 -25.37 -18.99 10.79
C GLU A 579 -26.10 -20.01 11.66
N TYR A 580 -27.04 -19.57 12.48
CA TYR A 580 -27.79 -20.48 13.33
C TYR A 580 -29.26 -20.09 13.45
N SER A 581 -30.09 -21.07 13.77
CA SER A 581 -31.51 -20.89 14.08
C SER A 581 -31.90 -21.79 15.24
N VAL A 582 -32.76 -21.27 16.11
CA VAL A 582 -33.31 -21.99 17.26
C VAL A 582 -34.82 -22.20 17.06
N SER A 583 -35.37 -23.32 17.50
CA SER A 583 -36.80 -23.61 17.31
C SER A 583 -37.72 -22.66 18.05
N ALA A 584 -37.27 -22.08 19.18
CA ALA A 584 -38.02 -21.11 19.95
C ALA A 584 -37.08 -20.22 20.78
N THR A 585 -37.49 -18.97 20.99
CA THR A 585 -36.85 -18.03 21.93
C THR A 585 -37.47 -18.07 23.33
N SER A 586 -38.65 -18.70 23.45
CA SER A 586 -39.30 -19.03 24.72
C SER A 586 -39.96 -20.39 24.62
N LEU A 587 -39.73 -21.24 25.63
CA LEU A 587 -40.26 -22.61 25.71
C LEU A 587 -40.54 -22.99 27.15
N TYR A 588 -41.27 -24.08 27.37
CA TYR A 588 -41.47 -24.62 28.71
C TYR A 588 -40.34 -25.58 29.10
N GLU A 589 -40.05 -25.65 30.39
CA GLU A 589 -39.13 -26.63 30.97
C GLU A 589 -39.52 -28.05 30.53
N GLY A 590 -38.54 -28.79 30.02
CA GLY A 590 -38.71 -30.14 29.47
C GLY A 590 -39.02 -30.20 27.98
N GLU A 591 -39.30 -29.06 27.33
CA GLU A 591 -39.38 -29.02 25.86
C GLU A 591 -37.96 -29.02 25.26
N PRO A 592 -37.70 -29.84 24.23
CA PRO A 592 -36.40 -29.85 23.57
C PRO A 592 -36.24 -28.59 22.74
N LEU A 593 -35.13 -27.88 22.94
CA LEU A 593 -34.71 -26.78 22.11
C LEU A 593 -33.91 -27.34 20.93
N GLN A 594 -34.44 -27.20 19.71
CA GLN A 594 -33.72 -27.58 18.49
C GLN A 594 -32.85 -26.41 18.04
N VAL A 595 -31.60 -26.70 17.70
CA VAL A 595 -30.65 -25.72 17.18
C VAL A 595 -30.07 -26.26 15.89
N THR A 596 -30.13 -25.46 14.84
CA THR A 596 -29.49 -25.72 13.55
C THR A 596 -28.38 -24.71 13.34
N VAL A 597 -27.21 -25.16 12.91
CA VAL A 597 -26.01 -24.35 12.70
C VAL A 597 -25.44 -24.66 11.33
N LYS A 598 -25.19 -23.64 10.50
CA LYS A 598 -24.43 -23.77 9.26
C LYS A 598 -23.05 -23.19 9.48
N VAL A 599 -22.03 -23.99 9.17
CA VAL A 599 -20.63 -23.57 9.23
C VAL A 599 -20.13 -23.39 7.81
N LYS A 600 -19.58 -22.22 7.51
CA LYS A 600 -19.04 -21.89 6.18
C LYS A 600 -17.61 -21.39 6.29
N ASP A 601 -16.83 -21.52 5.22
CA ASP A 601 -15.54 -20.85 5.10
C ASP A 601 -15.70 -19.35 4.76
N TYR A 602 -14.57 -18.67 4.57
CA TYR A 602 -14.53 -17.24 4.28
C TYR A 602 -15.06 -16.85 2.90
N THR A 603 -15.23 -17.82 2.00
CA THR A 603 -15.85 -17.64 0.68
C THR A 603 -17.34 -18.01 0.69
N GLY A 604 -17.86 -18.48 1.83
CA GLY A 604 -19.24 -18.91 1.98
C GLY A 604 -19.49 -20.39 1.64
N ASN A 605 -18.45 -21.17 1.33
CA ASN A 605 -18.62 -22.59 1.05
C ASN A 605 -18.92 -23.37 2.34
N PRO A 606 -19.88 -24.31 2.30
CA PRO A 606 -20.24 -25.09 3.48
C PRO A 606 -19.12 -26.05 3.93
N LEU A 607 -18.86 -26.11 5.24
CA LEU A 607 -17.82 -26.94 5.83
C LEU A 607 -18.39 -28.17 6.51
N ALA A 608 -18.18 -29.34 5.89
CA ALA A 608 -18.62 -30.63 6.44
C ALA A 608 -17.68 -31.22 7.50
N ASN A 609 -16.50 -30.63 7.69
CA ASN A 609 -15.46 -31.08 8.63
C ASN A 609 -15.47 -30.30 9.96
N ALA A 610 -16.50 -29.51 10.23
CA ALA A 610 -16.62 -28.77 11.48
C ALA A 610 -17.07 -29.67 12.65
N THR A 611 -16.63 -29.33 13.85
CA THR A 611 -17.17 -29.81 15.12
C THR A 611 -18.02 -28.68 15.72
N VAL A 612 -19.27 -28.98 16.09
CA VAL A 612 -20.19 -27.98 16.66
C VAL A 612 -20.69 -28.47 18.03
N SER A 613 -20.61 -27.60 19.03
CA SER A 613 -21.15 -27.83 20.38
C SER A 613 -22.07 -26.70 20.79
N ILE A 614 -23.15 -27.04 21.47
CA ILE A 614 -24.19 -26.11 21.92
C ILE A 614 -24.32 -26.27 23.42
N ALA A 615 -24.27 -25.16 24.16
CA ALA A 615 -24.40 -25.12 25.60
C ALA A 615 -25.50 -24.14 26.02
N LEU A 616 -26.27 -24.51 27.04
CA LEU A 616 -27.11 -23.60 27.80
C LEU A 616 -26.28 -23.03 28.95
N THR A 617 -26.37 -21.72 29.16
CA THR A 617 -25.63 -20.98 30.18
C THR A 617 -26.58 -20.19 31.06
N LYS A 618 -26.41 -20.26 32.37
CA LYS A 618 -27.15 -19.45 33.35
C LYS A 618 -26.14 -18.74 34.25
N ASP A 619 -26.28 -17.42 34.42
CA ASP A 619 -25.35 -16.59 35.20
C ASP A 619 -23.88 -16.78 34.81
N GLY A 620 -23.61 -16.95 33.50
CA GLY A 620 -22.27 -17.18 32.95
C GLY A 620 -21.74 -18.62 33.08
N SER A 621 -22.44 -19.52 33.76
CA SER A 621 -22.04 -20.92 33.94
C SER A 621 -22.78 -21.84 32.98
N VAL A 622 -22.08 -22.83 32.39
CA VAL A 622 -22.70 -23.86 31.56
C VAL A 622 -23.54 -24.78 32.44
N VAL A 623 -24.84 -24.84 32.17
CA VAL A 623 -25.79 -25.72 32.88
C VAL A 623 -26.04 -27.02 32.12
N LYS A 624 -25.95 -27.00 30.79
CA LYS A 624 -26.11 -28.20 29.95
C LYS A 624 -25.39 -28.01 28.62
N SER A 625 -24.88 -29.08 28.01
CA SER A 625 -24.25 -29.02 26.70
C SER A 625 -24.50 -30.27 25.87
N VAL A 626 -24.45 -30.14 24.55
CA VAL A 626 -24.66 -31.22 23.58
C VAL A 626 -23.79 -30.97 22.34
N ALA A 627 -23.26 -32.04 21.75
CA ALA A 627 -22.60 -31.99 20.44
C ALA A 627 -23.65 -32.03 19.32
N ALA A 628 -23.51 -31.20 18.30
CA ALA A 628 -24.38 -31.23 17.13
C ALA A 628 -23.92 -32.29 16.12
N SER A 629 -24.89 -32.96 15.51
CA SER A 629 -24.64 -33.98 14.49
C SER A 629 -24.67 -33.36 13.09
N PRO A 630 -23.80 -33.80 12.15
CA PRO A 630 -23.86 -33.36 10.76
C PRO A 630 -25.20 -33.71 10.11
N ALA A 631 -25.80 -32.74 9.42
CA ALA A 631 -27.06 -32.87 8.67
C ALA A 631 -26.87 -32.63 7.14
N GLY A 632 -25.62 -32.56 6.67
CA GLY A 632 -25.27 -32.35 5.25
C GLY A 632 -25.04 -30.89 4.88
N ALA A 633 -24.29 -30.65 3.80
CA ALA A 633 -23.97 -29.31 3.27
C ALA A 633 -23.49 -28.31 4.35
N GLY A 634 -22.59 -28.75 5.24
CA GLY A 634 -22.04 -27.92 6.33
C GLY A 634 -23.06 -27.52 7.40
N THR A 635 -24.22 -28.17 7.43
CA THR A 635 -25.26 -27.98 8.44
C THR A 635 -25.10 -29.00 9.57
N TYR A 636 -25.32 -28.54 10.80
CA TYR A 636 -25.23 -29.32 12.03
C TYR A 636 -26.47 -29.06 12.87
N THR A 637 -27.05 -30.11 13.44
CA THR A 637 -28.26 -30.02 14.25
C THR A 637 -28.08 -30.64 15.62
N ALA A 638 -28.64 -30.03 16.65
CA ALA A 638 -28.73 -30.64 17.97
C ALA A 638 -30.08 -30.34 18.63
N SER A 639 -30.48 -31.27 19.49
CA SER A 639 -31.64 -31.14 20.37
C SER A 639 -31.14 -31.08 21.80
N ILE A 640 -31.33 -29.96 22.51
CA ILE A 640 -30.95 -29.82 23.91
C ILE A 640 -32.20 -29.86 24.81
N ASP A 641 -32.24 -30.84 25.71
CA ASP A 641 -33.32 -31.01 26.67
C ASP A 641 -33.25 -29.91 27.75
N THR A 642 -34.36 -29.23 28.03
CA THR A 642 -34.43 -28.14 29.02
C THR A 642 -34.94 -28.57 30.40
N SER A 643 -35.12 -29.86 30.65
CA SER A 643 -35.54 -30.38 31.96
C SER A 643 -34.62 -29.92 33.10
N GLY A 644 -35.21 -29.42 34.19
CA GLY A 644 -34.48 -28.91 35.35
C GLY A 644 -33.91 -27.49 35.17
N ILE A 645 -34.25 -26.80 34.08
CA ILE A 645 -33.79 -25.45 33.76
C ILE A 645 -35.00 -24.52 33.76
N SER A 646 -34.90 -23.37 34.46
CA SER A 646 -35.93 -22.34 34.45
C SER A 646 -35.33 -20.93 34.54
N GLY A 647 -36.05 -19.96 33.98
CA GLY A 647 -35.63 -18.56 33.87
C GLY A 647 -34.94 -18.25 32.54
N ASP A 648 -34.35 -17.06 32.47
CA ASP A 648 -33.61 -16.62 31.30
C ASP A 648 -32.23 -17.28 31.27
N VAL A 649 -31.94 -17.98 30.17
CA VAL A 649 -30.67 -18.66 29.92
C VAL A 649 -30.09 -18.18 28.59
N GLY A 650 -28.78 -18.17 28.49
CA GLY A 650 -28.07 -18.00 27.22
C GLY A 650 -27.88 -19.35 26.52
N ILE A 651 -27.86 -19.34 25.20
CA ILE A 651 -27.26 -20.39 24.37
C ILE A 651 -25.87 -19.92 23.99
N SER A 652 -24.87 -20.79 24.07
CA SER A 652 -23.54 -20.64 23.48
C SER A 652 -23.34 -21.72 22.41
N ILE A 653 -23.13 -21.30 21.17
CA ILE A 653 -22.90 -22.17 20.02
C ILE A 653 -21.43 -22.01 19.64
N LYS A 654 -20.64 -23.06 19.82
CA LYS A 654 -19.22 -23.09 19.46
C LYS A 654 -19.01 -24.01 18.28
N ALA A 655 -18.36 -23.52 17.23
CA ALA A 655 -17.95 -24.30 16.09
C ALA A 655 -16.44 -24.20 15.89
N SER A 656 -15.83 -25.32 15.54
CA SER A 656 -14.40 -25.43 15.21
C SER A 656 -14.26 -26.16 13.88
N ALA A 657 -13.55 -25.60 12.90
CA ALA A 657 -13.29 -26.29 11.64
C ALA A 657 -11.91 -25.93 11.07
N SER A 658 -11.32 -26.88 10.35
CA SER A 658 -10.05 -26.68 9.66
C SER A 658 -10.28 -26.24 8.22
N ILE A 659 -9.67 -25.12 7.83
CA ILE A 659 -9.59 -24.66 6.44
C ILE A 659 -8.12 -24.32 6.11
N ALA A 660 -7.87 -23.85 4.90
CA ALA A 660 -6.56 -23.31 4.56
C ALA A 660 -6.16 -22.22 5.58
N GLY A 661 -5.01 -22.39 6.22
CA GLY A 661 -4.50 -21.47 7.25
C GLY A 661 -4.65 -21.96 8.70
N GLY A 662 -5.28 -23.12 8.91
CA GLY A 662 -5.35 -23.79 10.22
C GLY A 662 -6.77 -24.12 10.69
N THR A 663 -6.91 -24.39 11.99
CA THR A 663 -8.19 -24.64 12.65
C THR A 663 -8.70 -23.34 13.27
N PHE A 664 -9.96 -23.01 12.97
CA PHE A 664 -10.60 -21.79 13.47
C PHE A 664 -11.80 -22.10 14.31
N GLU A 665 -12.01 -21.27 15.33
CA GLU A 665 -13.14 -21.37 16.23
C GLU A 665 -13.99 -20.10 16.17
N LYS A 666 -15.31 -20.29 16.18
CA LYS A 666 -16.29 -19.21 16.31
C LYS A 666 -17.30 -19.57 17.38
N THR A 667 -17.70 -18.55 18.13
CA THR A 667 -18.76 -18.66 19.14
C THR A 667 -19.85 -17.66 18.83
N ALA A 668 -21.11 -18.10 18.88
CA ALA A 668 -22.29 -17.24 18.85
C ALA A 668 -23.10 -17.44 20.13
N THR A 669 -23.82 -16.41 20.56
CA THR A 669 -24.70 -16.48 21.73
C THR A 669 -26.09 -15.93 21.40
N ALA A 670 -27.11 -16.49 22.05
CA ALA A 670 -28.51 -16.06 21.91
C ALA A 670 -29.26 -16.23 23.23
N PRO A 671 -30.16 -15.32 23.62
CA PRO A 671 -31.01 -15.51 24.79
C PRO A 671 -32.16 -16.48 24.51
N VAL A 672 -32.52 -17.28 25.53
CA VAL A 672 -33.71 -18.15 25.54
C VAL A 672 -34.36 -18.11 26.92
N SER A 673 -35.68 -17.94 26.95
CA SER A 673 -36.44 -17.94 28.19
C SER A 673 -37.12 -19.30 28.41
N VAL A 674 -36.75 -20.01 29.48
CA VAL A 674 -37.36 -21.30 29.84
C VAL A 674 -38.37 -21.09 30.96
N LYS A 675 -39.66 -21.21 30.63
CA LYS A 675 -40.77 -21.07 31.57
C LYS A 675 -40.91 -22.34 32.41
N PRO A 676 -41.17 -22.25 33.72
CA PRO A 676 -41.41 -23.42 34.55
C PRO A 676 -42.51 -24.34 34.00
N ALA A 677 -42.35 -25.66 34.13
CA ALA A 677 -43.29 -26.63 33.55
C ALA A 677 -44.75 -26.42 34.01
N TRP A 678 -44.96 -26.00 35.27
CA TRP A 678 -46.29 -25.75 35.83
C TRP A 678 -47.07 -24.64 35.09
N GLN A 679 -46.37 -23.67 34.49
CA GLN A 679 -47.02 -22.57 33.76
C GLN A 679 -47.76 -23.06 32.51
N ARG A 680 -47.36 -24.21 31.95
CA ARG A 680 -48.06 -24.85 30.83
C ARG A 680 -49.48 -25.29 31.22
N TYR A 681 -49.69 -25.59 32.50
CA TYR A 681 -50.96 -26.09 33.01
C TYR A 681 -51.88 -25.02 33.59
N LEU A 682 -51.41 -23.76 33.71
CA LEU A 682 -52.20 -22.63 34.23
C LEU A 682 -53.60 -22.50 33.60
N PRO A 683 -53.79 -22.65 32.27
CA PRO A 683 -55.13 -22.60 31.68
C PRO A 683 -56.05 -23.72 32.19
N TYR A 684 -55.51 -24.93 32.38
CA TYR A 684 -56.28 -26.08 32.88
C TYR A 684 -56.55 -25.99 34.38
N ILE A 685 -55.61 -25.45 35.16
CA ILE A 685 -55.79 -25.16 36.58
C ILE A 685 -56.88 -24.09 36.75
N ALA A 686 -56.91 -23.06 35.91
CA ALA A 686 -57.97 -22.05 35.93
C ALA A 686 -59.34 -22.65 35.59
N VAL A 687 -59.43 -23.50 34.55
CA VAL A 687 -60.69 -24.21 34.20
C VAL A 687 -61.11 -25.17 35.33
N GLY A 688 -60.17 -25.91 35.92
CA GLY A 688 -60.42 -26.79 37.05
C GLY A 688 -60.86 -26.04 38.31
N ALA A 689 -60.27 -24.89 38.60
CA ALA A 689 -60.66 -24.02 39.71
C ALA A 689 -62.06 -23.43 39.47
N ILE A 690 -62.39 -22.99 38.25
CA ILE A 690 -63.74 -22.54 37.89
C ILE A 690 -64.74 -23.69 38.04
N ALA A 691 -64.41 -24.89 37.58
CA ALA A 691 -65.26 -26.08 37.74
C ALA A 691 -65.44 -26.46 39.21
N ALA A 692 -64.39 -26.39 40.04
CA ALA A 692 -64.46 -26.66 41.47
C ALA A 692 -65.27 -25.60 42.22
N ILE A 693 -65.10 -24.31 41.89
CA ILE A 693 -65.92 -23.22 42.42
C ILE A 693 -67.39 -23.41 42.02
N ALA A 694 -67.67 -23.79 40.77
CA ALA A 694 -69.02 -24.09 40.31
C ALA A 694 -69.62 -25.30 41.03
N ALA A 695 -68.84 -26.37 41.27
CA ALA A 695 -69.27 -27.54 42.02
C ALA A 695 -69.53 -27.23 43.50
N ILE A 696 -68.68 -26.44 44.15
CA ILE A 696 -68.86 -25.97 45.54
C ILE A 696 -70.11 -25.09 45.63
N ALA A 697 -70.30 -24.15 44.69
CA ALA A 697 -71.50 -23.32 44.63
C ALA A 697 -72.77 -24.17 44.44
N ALA A 698 -72.73 -25.19 43.58
CA ALA A 698 -73.85 -26.12 43.39
C ALA A 698 -74.13 -26.96 44.65
N ALA A 699 -73.09 -27.44 45.35
CA ALA A 699 -73.23 -28.20 46.60
C ALA A 699 -73.77 -27.33 47.75
N LEU A 700 -73.28 -26.10 47.89
CA LEU A 700 -73.80 -25.12 48.85
C LEU A 700 -75.26 -24.75 48.55
N TYR A 701 -75.62 -24.60 47.27
CA TYR A 701 -77.00 -24.39 46.84
C TYR A 701 -77.90 -25.59 47.20
N ALA A 702 -77.45 -26.82 46.94
CA ALA A 702 -78.17 -28.04 47.31
C ALA A 702 -78.32 -28.19 48.83
N ALA A 703 -77.28 -27.90 49.62
CA ALA A 703 -77.31 -27.93 51.07
C ALA A 703 -78.24 -26.85 51.66
N ARG A 704 -78.27 -25.64 51.07
CA ARG A 704 -79.24 -24.60 51.42
C ARG A 704 -80.65 -25.08 51.16
N LYS A 705 -80.93 -25.65 49.97
CA LYS A 705 -82.24 -26.20 49.61
C LYS A 705 -82.68 -27.34 50.54
N LYS A 706 -81.75 -28.19 50.99
CA LYS A 706 -82.01 -29.24 51.99
C LYS A 706 -82.34 -28.66 53.37
N LYS A 707 -81.66 -27.58 53.80
CA LYS A 707 -81.99 -26.86 55.03
C LYS A 707 -83.34 -26.12 54.95
N THR A 708 -83.70 -25.55 53.80
CA THR A 708 -85.02 -24.93 53.61
C THR A 708 -86.12 -25.97 53.67
N LYS A 709 -85.92 -27.12 53.03
CA LYS A 709 -86.86 -28.24 53.06
C LYS A 709 -87.02 -28.86 54.45
N ALA A 710 -85.92 -29.00 55.20
CA ALA A 710 -85.95 -29.46 56.60
C ALA A 710 -86.56 -28.43 57.56
N ALA A 711 -86.46 -27.12 57.28
CA ALA A 711 -87.13 -26.07 58.04
C ALA A 711 -88.64 -26.00 57.74
N GLU A 712 -89.05 -26.29 56.49
CA GLU A 712 -90.46 -26.43 56.10
C GLU A 712 -91.11 -27.70 56.71
N GLU A 713 -90.39 -28.82 56.78
CA GLU A 713 -90.87 -30.06 57.42
C GLU A 713 -90.93 -29.96 58.96
N ALA A 714 -90.07 -29.16 59.61
CA ALA A 714 -90.11 -28.93 61.06
C ALA A 714 -91.19 -27.91 61.50
N ALA A 715 -91.71 -27.09 60.59
CA ALA A 715 -92.77 -26.10 60.87
C ALA A 715 -94.19 -26.66 60.65
N GLY A 716 -94.33 -27.87 60.12
CA GLY A 716 -95.61 -28.48 59.75
C GLY A 716 -96.36 -29.24 60.85
N ASP A 717 -95.76 -29.46 62.03
CA ASP A 717 -96.27 -30.43 63.01
C ASP A 717 -96.49 -29.83 64.43
N GLN A 718 -97.03 -28.60 64.48
CA GLN A 718 -97.66 -28.06 65.70
C GLN A 718 -98.92 -27.27 65.34
N GLN A 719 -100.08 -27.92 65.41
CA GLN A 719 -101.37 -27.28 65.62
C GLN A 719 -102.00 -27.82 66.92
N PRO A 720 -102.51 -26.97 67.84
CA PRO A 720 -102.87 -27.38 69.20
C PRO A 720 -104.32 -27.88 69.31
N SER A 721 -104.52 -28.86 70.20
CA SER A 721 -105.80 -29.40 70.64
C SER A 721 -106.60 -28.45 71.53
N ALA A 722 -107.91 -28.37 71.31
CA ALA A 722 -108.89 -27.93 72.29
C ALA A 722 -109.45 -29.15 73.03
N GLN A 723 -109.08 -29.31 74.30
CA GLN A 723 -109.94 -29.51 75.48
C GLN A 723 -109.08 -29.63 76.74
#